data_AF-A0A385Q1G4-F1
#
_entry.id   AF-A0A385Q1G4-F1
#
_cell.length_a   1.000
_cell.length_b   1.000
_cell.length_c   1.000
_cell.angle_alpha   90.00
_cell.angle_beta   90.00
_cell.angle_gamma   90.00
#
_symmetry.space_group_name_H-M   'P 1'
#
loop_
_entity.id
_entity.type
_entity.pdbx_description
1 polymer ?
#
loop_
_entity_poly.entity_id
_entity_poly.type
_entity_poly.pdbx_seq_one_letter_code
_entity_poly.pdbx_strand_id
1 'polypeptide(L)'
;MKSKLKYLICLFAFLFLTACGGVVNTDMSFDDSFSGSRVMTYTISNSDYTSYVQKDLTTVESTLRELCPQDIEITSFNQDDENIVVVFTISFISEEDYKTKVNNILSAEGIDIVPNVTFLKSDAVFAKGLAYQENFSSDDLLKWMRDGIMGNGFVTSSYESYIFSSSYISLIINGEEYEKDASMSIIDVNTAKYLPIDSVEFDTVLNKDGTIDRTIDVNIPDSTFVKAKDEIEQFMASRVGDIGSGTWTEDASIHIFTIEGKGLGIDECKKMTENFTGKSVGDIVLMTASELKASYAEENSTDDDESEDSDSKYYTLAKQHIFYKNYFWSENIDLEDYISNRDNCVRFNYFVNPQNGYEGIVAFDDNVSESTDISLNGSDGDSNVLLFSGYCKSADLNVEVNVMPSVSKYKHIVDITPTGNIKRNITVVFKESFNENDVKKLEEKLKIVFEKTKIKLDKIELNGSDLEVKISSNLSVDDDTKMWEDATGYSRDSTNLDIDKKGYFVSKQNIKFTDDFHHELFTAGDVESYEYRVKNAGKPIRKSGYISGGFDSAEAKFSGNDFVIKGENVVMSHYKAPSIVSVRTNYIKYIILTIVAVTAIFIIAVLLVIQIKKSKKKVAKSGNSVYNNTQADAVFCPHCGTKNKSDDKFCSSCGKEIS
;
A
#
# COMPACT_ATOMS: atom_id res chain seq x y z
N MET A 1 -49.23 -27.19 -3.29
CA MET A 1 -50.41 -27.60 -4.10
C MET A 1 -51.38 -26.46 -4.43
N LYS A 2 -51.48 -25.36 -3.65
CA LYS A 2 -52.36 -24.21 -3.97
C LYS A 2 -51.79 -23.20 -4.99
N SER A 3 -50.47 -23.13 -5.16
CA SER A 3 -49.81 -22.23 -6.15
C SER A 3 -49.90 -22.78 -7.59
N LYS A 4 -49.64 -24.08 -7.79
CA LYS A 4 -49.74 -24.74 -9.11
C LYS A 4 -51.13 -24.65 -9.77
N LEU A 5 -52.19 -24.48 -8.97
CA LEU A 5 -53.56 -24.32 -9.46
C LEU A 5 -53.90 -22.88 -9.89
N LYS A 6 -53.17 -21.87 -9.37
CA LYS A 6 -53.34 -20.47 -9.80
C LYS A 6 -52.65 -20.19 -11.14
N TYR A 7 -51.47 -20.77 -11.38
CA TYR A 7 -50.79 -20.69 -12.68
C TYR A 7 -51.60 -21.33 -13.82
N LEU A 8 -52.32 -22.42 -13.54
CA LEU A 8 -53.22 -23.05 -14.50
C LEU A 8 -54.45 -22.20 -14.86
N ILE A 9 -54.87 -21.29 -13.96
CA ILE A 9 -56.06 -20.44 -14.15
C ILE A 9 -55.72 -19.16 -14.92
N CYS A 10 -54.51 -18.59 -14.79
CA CYS A 10 -54.06 -17.51 -15.67
C CYS A 10 -53.72 -18.00 -17.09
N LEU A 11 -53.22 -19.24 -17.23
CA LEU A 11 -52.95 -19.86 -18.54
C LEU A 11 -54.21 -19.98 -19.43
N PHE A 12 -55.40 -20.02 -18.82
CA PHE A 12 -56.67 -20.17 -19.54
C PHE A 12 -57.34 -18.85 -19.97
N ALA A 13 -56.89 -17.69 -19.45
CA ALA A 13 -57.54 -16.41 -19.72
C ALA A 13 -57.16 -15.78 -21.08
N PHE A 14 -56.10 -16.27 -21.73
CA PHE A 14 -55.60 -15.75 -23.01
C PHE A 14 -56.10 -16.49 -24.26
N LEU A 15 -56.94 -17.52 -24.11
CA LEU A 15 -57.47 -18.35 -25.20
C LEU A 15 -58.49 -17.68 -26.13
N PHE A 16 -58.77 -16.37 -25.97
CA PHE A 16 -59.86 -15.68 -26.71
C PHE A 16 -59.40 -14.61 -27.71
N LEU A 17 -58.12 -14.53 -28.07
CA LEU A 17 -57.65 -13.62 -29.11
C LEU A 17 -57.70 -14.30 -30.48
N THR A 18 -58.63 -13.86 -31.34
CA THR A 18 -58.64 -14.21 -32.77
C THR A 18 -57.50 -13.46 -33.46
N ALA A 19 -56.28 -13.98 -33.37
CA ALA A 19 -55.15 -13.45 -34.11
C ALA A 19 -55.28 -13.79 -35.60
N CYS A 20 -54.99 -12.84 -36.49
CA CYS A 20 -54.69 -13.15 -37.88
C CYS A 20 -53.24 -13.64 -37.92
N GLY A 21 -53.03 -14.95 -37.85
CA GLY A 21 -51.71 -15.57 -37.89
C GLY A 21 -51.16 -16.09 -36.56
N GLY A 22 -49.94 -16.62 -36.61
CA GLY A 22 -49.23 -17.17 -35.45
C GLY A 22 -48.65 -16.07 -34.56
N VAL A 23 -48.87 -16.18 -33.24
CA VAL A 23 -48.51 -15.18 -32.23
C VAL A 23 -47.69 -15.81 -31.11
N VAL A 24 -46.62 -15.14 -30.68
CA VAL A 24 -45.87 -15.48 -29.45
C VAL A 24 -46.24 -14.51 -28.33
N ASN A 25 -46.61 -15.08 -27.18
CA ASN A 25 -46.74 -14.39 -25.90
C ASN A 25 -45.65 -14.86 -24.94
N THR A 26 -45.03 -13.95 -24.20
CA THR A 26 -43.94 -14.26 -23.27
C THR A 26 -44.33 -13.88 -21.85
N ASP A 27 -44.17 -14.80 -20.90
CA ASP A 27 -44.27 -14.53 -19.47
C ASP A 27 -42.90 -14.79 -18.83
N MET A 28 -42.22 -13.73 -18.39
CA MET A 28 -41.00 -13.83 -17.59
C MET A 28 -41.38 -13.72 -16.11
N SER A 29 -41.03 -14.72 -15.30
CA SER A 29 -41.34 -14.68 -13.87
C SER A 29 -40.20 -15.20 -13.02
N PHE A 30 -39.83 -14.44 -11.99
CA PHE A 30 -38.79 -14.84 -11.03
C PHE A 30 -39.01 -14.22 -9.65
N ASP A 31 -38.29 -14.71 -8.65
CA ASP A 31 -38.28 -14.17 -7.29
C ASP A 31 -37.05 -13.29 -7.02
N ASP A 32 -36.92 -12.76 -5.79
CA ASP A 32 -35.78 -11.91 -5.41
C ASP A 32 -34.41 -12.62 -5.49
N SER A 33 -34.36 -13.95 -5.56
CA SER A 33 -33.13 -14.71 -5.82
C SER A 33 -32.82 -14.88 -7.32
N PHE A 34 -33.62 -14.22 -8.16
CA PHE A 34 -33.63 -14.41 -9.61
C PHE A 34 -33.90 -15.87 -10.02
N SER A 35 -34.55 -16.67 -9.17
CA SER A 35 -34.98 -18.01 -9.57
C SER A 35 -36.36 -17.93 -10.20
N GLY A 36 -36.53 -18.57 -11.36
CA GLY A 36 -37.74 -18.37 -12.15
C GLY A 36 -37.83 -19.16 -13.44
N SER A 37 -38.67 -18.66 -14.33
CA SER A 37 -38.87 -19.21 -15.66
C SER A 37 -39.31 -18.14 -16.66
N ARG A 38 -38.85 -18.29 -17.90
CA ARG A 38 -39.41 -17.62 -19.07
C ARG A 38 -40.28 -18.61 -19.83
N VAL A 39 -41.55 -18.29 -19.98
CA VAL A 39 -42.53 -19.10 -20.70
C VAL A 39 -42.90 -18.37 -21.98
N MET A 40 -42.68 -19.00 -23.14
CA MET A 40 -43.07 -18.45 -24.44
C MET A 40 -44.17 -19.34 -25.02
N THR A 41 -45.36 -18.78 -25.18
CA THR A 41 -46.55 -19.47 -25.70
C THR A 41 -46.79 -19.03 -27.14
N TYR A 42 -46.63 -19.96 -28.07
CA TYR A 42 -46.98 -19.78 -29.48
C TYR A 42 -48.41 -20.26 -29.72
N THR A 43 -49.25 -19.42 -30.32
CA THR A 43 -50.64 -19.71 -30.66
C THR A 43 -50.90 -19.42 -32.13
N ILE A 44 -51.51 -20.36 -32.84
CA ILE A 44 -52.00 -20.18 -34.22
C ILE A 44 -53.39 -20.80 -34.36
N SER A 45 -54.30 -20.13 -35.07
CA SER A 45 -55.62 -20.70 -35.34
C SER A 45 -55.52 -21.95 -36.24
N ASN A 46 -56.42 -22.91 -36.05
CA ASN A 46 -56.51 -24.10 -36.92
C ASN A 46 -56.71 -23.71 -38.40
N SER A 47 -57.44 -22.62 -38.65
CA SER A 47 -57.65 -22.05 -39.99
C SER A 47 -56.37 -21.51 -40.61
N ASP A 48 -55.58 -20.74 -39.87
CA ASP A 48 -54.33 -20.15 -40.37
C ASP A 48 -53.27 -21.23 -40.57
N TYR A 49 -53.18 -22.20 -39.65
CA TYR A 49 -52.31 -23.36 -39.80
C TYR A 49 -52.59 -24.10 -41.11
N THR A 50 -53.87 -24.42 -41.37
CA THR A 50 -54.28 -25.12 -42.60
C THR A 50 -54.02 -24.28 -43.87
N SER A 51 -54.08 -22.95 -43.75
CA SER A 51 -53.90 -22.03 -44.88
C SER A 51 -52.42 -21.82 -45.24
N TYR A 52 -51.53 -21.84 -44.26
CA TYR A 52 -50.13 -21.40 -44.43
C TYR A 52 -49.09 -22.50 -44.22
N VAL A 53 -49.42 -23.57 -43.48
CA VAL A 53 -48.50 -24.68 -43.17
C VAL A 53 -48.82 -25.90 -44.04
N GLN A 54 -47.81 -26.39 -44.76
CA GLN A 54 -47.94 -27.45 -45.78
C GLN A 54 -47.85 -28.88 -45.23
N LYS A 55 -47.59 -29.04 -43.94
CA LYS A 55 -47.39 -30.34 -43.28
C LYS A 55 -48.38 -30.58 -42.15
N ASP A 56 -48.64 -31.84 -41.87
CA ASP A 56 -49.48 -32.23 -40.74
C ASP A 56 -48.81 -31.90 -39.40
N LEU A 57 -49.63 -31.71 -38.37
CA LEU A 57 -49.18 -31.26 -37.06
C LEU A 57 -48.20 -32.25 -36.40
N THR A 58 -48.39 -33.55 -36.61
CA THR A 58 -47.52 -34.59 -36.02
C THR A 58 -46.09 -34.49 -36.57
N THR A 59 -45.98 -34.27 -37.88
CA THR A 59 -44.68 -34.05 -38.53
C THR A 59 -44.02 -32.77 -38.00
N VAL A 60 -44.77 -31.67 -37.92
CA VAL A 60 -44.24 -30.39 -37.41
C VAL A 60 -43.81 -30.52 -35.94
N GLU A 61 -44.62 -31.14 -35.09
CA GLU A 61 -44.28 -31.39 -33.68
C GLU A 61 -43.01 -32.21 -33.54
N SER A 62 -42.88 -33.33 -34.28
CA SER A 62 -41.69 -34.17 -34.22
C SER A 62 -40.43 -33.40 -34.61
N THR A 63 -40.51 -32.60 -35.68
CA THR A 63 -39.37 -31.77 -36.13
C THR A 63 -39.03 -30.69 -35.10
N LEU A 64 -40.02 -30.01 -34.52
CA LEU A 64 -39.77 -28.99 -33.50
C LEU A 64 -39.15 -29.60 -32.23
N ARG A 65 -39.58 -30.79 -31.81
CA ARG A 65 -38.97 -31.52 -30.69
C ARG A 65 -37.53 -31.95 -30.98
N GLU A 66 -37.21 -32.29 -32.21
CA GLU A 66 -35.84 -32.65 -32.63
C GLU A 66 -34.92 -31.43 -32.69
N LEU A 67 -35.43 -30.28 -33.13
CA LEU A 67 -34.66 -29.04 -33.28
C LEU A 67 -34.56 -28.21 -31.99
N CYS A 68 -35.41 -28.46 -30.99
CA CYS A 68 -35.48 -27.66 -29.78
C CYS A 68 -34.11 -27.62 -29.06
N PRO A 69 -33.55 -26.43 -28.78
CA PRO A 69 -32.32 -26.28 -28.03
C PRO A 69 -32.42 -26.96 -26.66
N GLN A 70 -31.30 -27.50 -26.16
CA GLN A 70 -31.25 -28.24 -24.89
C GLN A 70 -31.75 -27.41 -23.68
N ASP A 71 -31.53 -26.09 -23.72
CA ASP A 71 -31.92 -25.16 -22.65
C ASP A 71 -33.35 -24.62 -22.78
N ILE A 72 -34.13 -25.11 -23.76
CA ILE A 72 -35.56 -24.84 -23.92
C ILE A 72 -36.34 -26.16 -23.80
N GLU A 73 -37.38 -26.18 -22.98
CA GLU A 73 -38.31 -27.31 -22.88
C GLU A 73 -39.63 -27.02 -23.62
N ILE A 74 -40.06 -27.92 -24.51
CA ILE A 74 -41.44 -27.90 -25.04
C ILE A 74 -42.36 -28.58 -24.02
N THR A 75 -42.88 -27.80 -23.08
CA THR A 75 -43.68 -28.30 -21.94
C THR A 75 -45.11 -28.67 -22.33
N SER A 76 -45.62 -28.08 -23.41
CA SER A 76 -46.96 -28.38 -23.92
C SER A 76 -47.02 -28.22 -25.43
N PHE A 77 -47.74 -29.12 -26.09
CA PHE A 77 -48.07 -29.05 -27.51
C PHE A 77 -49.51 -29.56 -27.66
N ASN A 78 -50.47 -28.65 -27.79
CA ASN A 78 -51.89 -28.99 -27.79
C ASN A 78 -52.60 -28.39 -29.00
N GLN A 79 -53.63 -29.09 -29.47
CA GLN A 79 -54.59 -28.60 -30.46
C GLN A 79 -55.98 -28.75 -29.87
N ASP A 80 -56.73 -27.65 -29.78
CA ASP A 80 -58.16 -27.66 -29.47
C ASP A 80 -58.99 -27.39 -30.74
N ASP A 81 -60.30 -27.17 -30.59
CA ASP A 81 -61.21 -26.97 -31.72
C ASP A 81 -60.90 -25.69 -32.51
N GLU A 82 -60.26 -24.69 -31.90
CA GLU A 82 -60.01 -23.38 -32.50
C GLU A 82 -58.52 -23.13 -32.81
N ASN A 83 -57.61 -23.57 -31.95
CA ASN A 83 -56.20 -23.18 -31.96
C ASN A 83 -55.24 -24.35 -31.75
N ILE A 84 -54.01 -24.14 -32.22
CA ILE A 84 -52.81 -24.91 -31.86
C ILE A 84 -51.99 -24.02 -30.92
N VAL A 85 -51.62 -24.57 -29.77
CA VAL A 85 -50.87 -23.89 -28.71
C VAL A 85 -49.63 -24.71 -28.35
N VAL A 86 -48.46 -24.10 -28.48
CA VAL A 86 -47.16 -24.67 -28.12
C VAL A 86 -46.52 -23.82 -27.04
N VAL A 87 -46.03 -24.44 -25.96
CA VAL A 87 -45.42 -23.76 -24.83
C VAL A 87 -43.96 -24.16 -24.72
N PHE A 88 -43.09 -23.16 -24.79
CA PHE A 88 -41.65 -23.26 -24.59
C PHE A 88 -41.29 -22.69 -23.21
N THR A 89 -40.42 -23.36 -22.47
CA THR A 89 -40.04 -22.94 -21.12
C THR A 89 -38.53 -22.97 -20.93
N ILE A 90 -37.97 -21.87 -20.44
CA ILE A 90 -36.60 -21.80 -19.92
C ILE A 90 -36.73 -21.63 -18.41
N SER A 91 -36.37 -22.65 -17.63
CA SER A 91 -36.33 -22.55 -16.17
C SER A 91 -34.92 -22.23 -15.70
N PHE A 92 -34.77 -21.36 -14.70
CA PHE A 92 -33.48 -20.92 -14.20
C PHE A 92 -33.46 -20.74 -12.68
N ILE A 93 -32.29 -20.90 -12.08
CA ILE A 93 -32.10 -20.82 -10.61
C ILE A 93 -31.39 -19.56 -10.14
N SER A 94 -30.84 -18.76 -11.07
CA SER A 94 -30.16 -17.50 -10.82
C SER A 94 -30.03 -16.71 -12.12
N GLU A 95 -29.59 -15.45 -12.02
CA GLU A 95 -29.29 -14.60 -13.17
C GLU A 95 -28.16 -15.19 -14.04
N GLU A 96 -27.10 -15.71 -13.42
CA GLU A 96 -25.97 -16.34 -14.13
C GLU A 96 -26.40 -17.61 -14.89
N ASP A 97 -27.24 -18.45 -14.27
CA ASP A 97 -27.81 -19.63 -14.94
C ASP A 97 -28.70 -19.21 -16.11
N TYR A 98 -29.50 -18.15 -15.94
CA TYR A 98 -30.32 -17.60 -17.01
C TYR A 98 -29.49 -17.07 -18.19
N LYS A 99 -28.48 -16.23 -17.93
CA LYS A 99 -27.56 -15.70 -18.95
C LYS A 99 -26.82 -16.81 -19.68
N THR A 100 -26.36 -17.83 -18.96
CA THR A 100 -25.68 -19.00 -19.54
C THR A 100 -26.59 -19.76 -20.50
N LYS A 101 -27.83 -20.05 -20.10
CA LYS A 101 -28.83 -20.74 -20.93
C LYS A 101 -29.18 -19.95 -22.17
N VAL A 102 -29.43 -18.64 -22.01
CA VAL A 102 -29.70 -17.76 -23.15
C VAL A 102 -28.50 -17.73 -24.10
N ASN A 103 -27.27 -17.65 -23.59
CA ASN A 103 -26.06 -17.62 -24.42
C ASN A 103 -25.93 -18.89 -25.26
N ASN A 104 -26.21 -20.06 -24.68
CA ASN A 104 -26.19 -21.33 -25.40
C ASN A 104 -27.24 -21.36 -26.53
N ILE A 105 -28.45 -20.87 -26.26
CA ILE A 105 -29.54 -20.78 -27.25
C ILE A 105 -29.14 -19.87 -28.41
N LEU A 106 -28.65 -18.66 -28.12
CA LEU A 106 -28.26 -17.67 -29.14
C LEU A 106 -27.06 -18.16 -29.96
N SER A 107 -26.07 -18.76 -29.30
CA SER A 107 -24.86 -19.29 -29.96
C SER A 107 -25.19 -20.46 -30.90
N ALA A 108 -26.12 -21.33 -30.53
CA ALA A 108 -26.56 -22.44 -31.38
C ALA A 108 -27.16 -21.95 -32.71
N GLU A 109 -27.81 -20.79 -32.68
CA GLU A 109 -28.42 -20.15 -33.85
C GLU A 109 -27.48 -19.17 -34.59
N GLY A 110 -26.22 -19.07 -34.16
CA GLY A 110 -25.24 -18.16 -34.75
C GLY A 110 -25.57 -16.68 -34.54
N ILE A 111 -26.31 -16.34 -33.48
CA ILE A 111 -26.64 -14.97 -33.11
C ILE A 111 -25.49 -14.40 -32.27
N ASP A 112 -24.86 -13.35 -32.78
CA ASP A 112 -23.72 -12.66 -32.13
C ASP A 112 -24.20 -11.63 -31.10
N ILE A 113 -24.88 -12.11 -30.06
CA ILE A 113 -25.31 -11.33 -28.89
C ILE A 113 -24.78 -12.02 -27.64
N VAL A 114 -23.96 -11.31 -26.86
CA VAL A 114 -23.60 -11.72 -25.50
C VAL A 114 -24.74 -11.30 -24.56
N PRO A 115 -25.44 -12.22 -23.90
CA PRO A 115 -26.61 -11.88 -23.09
C PRO A 115 -26.23 -10.98 -21.91
N ASN A 116 -26.98 -9.91 -21.74
CA ASN A 116 -26.88 -9.02 -20.59
C ASN A 116 -28.27 -8.74 -20.03
N VAL A 117 -28.38 -8.75 -18.70
CA VAL A 117 -29.59 -8.48 -17.96
C VAL A 117 -29.28 -7.42 -16.92
N THR A 118 -30.02 -6.31 -16.96
CA THR A 118 -30.05 -5.32 -15.88
C THR A 118 -31.24 -5.64 -15.00
N PHE A 119 -31.03 -5.85 -13.70
CA PHE A 119 -32.11 -6.00 -12.74
C PHE A 119 -31.79 -5.20 -11.47
N LEU A 120 -32.63 -4.21 -11.19
CA LEU A 120 -32.58 -3.40 -9.99
C LEU A 120 -33.98 -3.27 -9.42
N LYS A 121 -34.15 -3.68 -8.17
CA LYS A 121 -35.34 -3.40 -7.38
C LYS A 121 -34.89 -2.75 -6.07
N SER A 122 -35.30 -1.50 -5.86
CA SER A 122 -34.96 -0.78 -4.64
C SER A 122 -36.21 -0.23 -3.96
N ASP A 123 -36.22 -0.28 -2.63
CA ASP A 123 -37.16 0.43 -1.76
C ASP A 123 -36.39 1.36 -0.80
N ALA A 124 -35.17 1.72 -1.17
CA ALA A 124 -34.32 2.61 -0.40
C ALA A 124 -34.85 4.04 -0.43
N VAL A 125 -34.32 4.89 0.46
CA VAL A 125 -34.77 6.28 0.55
C VAL A 125 -34.40 7.07 -0.72
N PHE A 126 -33.28 6.73 -1.37
CA PHE A 126 -32.74 7.44 -2.53
C PHE A 126 -33.11 6.81 -3.89
N ALA A 127 -33.56 5.55 -3.91
CA ALA A 127 -34.02 4.87 -5.11
C ALA A 127 -35.25 4.02 -4.78
N LYS A 128 -36.34 4.21 -5.53
CA LYS A 128 -37.58 3.44 -5.38
C LYS A 128 -38.08 2.93 -6.72
N GLY A 129 -38.47 1.66 -6.77
CA GLY A 129 -39.08 1.03 -7.94
C GLY A 129 -38.20 -0.02 -8.60
N LEU A 130 -38.50 -0.32 -9.86
CA LEU A 130 -37.89 -1.40 -10.63
C LEU A 130 -37.25 -0.85 -11.92
N ALA A 131 -36.03 -1.27 -12.20
CA ALA A 131 -35.43 -1.24 -13.54
C ALA A 131 -35.06 -2.67 -13.95
N TYR A 132 -35.63 -3.14 -15.05
CA TYR A 132 -35.34 -4.45 -15.63
C TYR A 132 -35.19 -4.32 -17.14
N GLN A 133 -34.06 -4.77 -17.69
CA GLN A 133 -33.83 -4.74 -19.13
C GLN A 133 -33.00 -5.95 -19.57
N GLU A 134 -33.34 -6.53 -20.71
CA GLU A 134 -32.56 -7.56 -21.38
C GLU A 134 -32.11 -7.05 -22.75
N ASN A 135 -30.95 -7.46 -23.26
CA ASN A 135 -30.46 -7.05 -24.59
C ASN A 135 -30.85 -8.01 -25.73
N PHE A 136 -31.79 -8.93 -25.50
CA PHE A 136 -32.30 -9.91 -26.47
C PHE A 136 -33.83 -10.02 -26.36
N SER A 137 -34.48 -10.51 -27.42
CA SER A 137 -35.93 -10.67 -27.52
C SER A 137 -36.36 -12.14 -27.51
N SER A 138 -37.64 -12.41 -27.29
CA SER A 138 -38.19 -13.77 -27.47
C SER A 138 -38.10 -14.25 -28.92
N ASP A 139 -38.06 -13.33 -29.90
CA ASP A 139 -37.88 -13.67 -31.31
C ASP A 139 -36.46 -14.22 -31.57
N ASP A 140 -35.45 -13.69 -30.88
CA ASP A 140 -34.08 -14.21 -30.93
C ASP A 140 -34.02 -15.62 -30.33
N LEU A 141 -34.68 -15.84 -29.19
CA LEU A 141 -34.73 -17.14 -28.50
C LEU A 141 -35.51 -18.21 -29.26
N LEU A 142 -36.45 -17.81 -30.13
CA LEU A 142 -37.28 -18.70 -30.94
C LEU A 142 -36.84 -18.75 -32.41
N LYS A 143 -35.67 -18.19 -32.75
CA LYS A 143 -35.16 -18.20 -34.12
C LYS A 143 -35.04 -19.63 -34.69
N TRP A 144 -34.59 -20.59 -33.87
CA TRP A 144 -34.50 -22.01 -34.24
C TRP A 144 -35.83 -22.59 -34.72
N MET A 145 -36.96 -22.18 -34.12
CA MET A 145 -38.30 -22.63 -34.50
C MET A 145 -38.67 -22.05 -35.87
N ARG A 146 -38.41 -20.76 -36.07
CA ARG A 146 -38.64 -20.05 -37.34
C ARG A 146 -37.81 -20.69 -38.46
N ASP A 147 -36.51 -20.80 -38.26
CA ASP A 147 -35.57 -21.38 -39.22
C ASP A 147 -35.88 -22.85 -39.49
N GLY A 148 -36.26 -23.62 -38.46
CA GLY A 148 -36.66 -25.01 -38.61
C GLY A 148 -37.89 -25.19 -39.49
N ILE A 149 -38.93 -24.38 -39.27
CA ILE A 149 -40.17 -24.40 -40.08
C ILE A 149 -39.89 -23.99 -41.53
N MET A 150 -39.10 -22.93 -41.72
CA MET A 150 -38.77 -22.40 -43.06
C MET A 150 -37.81 -23.32 -43.82
N GLY A 151 -36.76 -23.80 -43.16
CA GLY A 151 -35.72 -24.66 -43.73
C GLY A 151 -36.22 -26.05 -44.14
N ASN A 152 -37.22 -26.58 -43.42
CA ASN A 152 -37.90 -27.82 -43.80
C ASN A 152 -39.01 -27.61 -44.86
N GLY A 153 -39.22 -26.37 -45.31
CA GLY A 153 -40.22 -26.04 -46.33
C GLY A 153 -41.66 -26.25 -45.85
N PHE A 154 -41.91 -26.16 -44.54
CA PHE A 154 -43.26 -26.30 -44.00
C PHE A 154 -44.11 -25.09 -44.35
N VAL A 155 -43.49 -23.91 -44.48
CA VAL A 155 -44.14 -22.66 -44.89
C VAL A 155 -43.35 -22.01 -46.01
N THR A 156 -44.03 -21.39 -46.98
CA THR A 156 -43.39 -20.60 -48.03
C THR A 156 -43.02 -19.20 -47.51
N SER A 157 -41.94 -18.62 -48.01
CA SER A 157 -41.46 -17.29 -47.60
C SER A 157 -42.53 -16.18 -47.67
N SER A 158 -43.48 -16.25 -48.60
CA SER A 158 -44.59 -15.29 -48.69
C SER A 158 -45.56 -15.32 -47.50
N TYR A 159 -45.52 -16.38 -46.70
CA TYR A 159 -46.42 -16.57 -45.55
C TYR A 159 -45.73 -16.42 -44.19
N GLU A 160 -44.41 -16.19 -44.18
CA GLU A 160 -43.62 -16.11 -42.94
C GLU A 160 -44.16 -15.06 -41.96
N SER A 161 -44.51 -13.87 -42.44
CA SER A 161 -45.06 -12.80 -41.61
C SER A 161 -46.46 -13.09 -41.04
N TYR A 162 -47.16 -14.11 -41.54
CA TYR A 162 -48.46 -14.54 -41.03
C TYR A 162 -48.36 -15.66 -40.01
N ILE A 163 -47.20 -16.30 -39.89
CA ILE A 163 -47.02 -17.40 -38.92
C ILE A 163 -46.12 -17.01 -37.76
N PHE A 164 -45.33 -15.94 -37.90
CA PHE A 164 -44.49 -15.46 -36.81
C PHE A 164 -44.69 -13.98 -36.56
N SER A 165 -45.55 -13.67 -35.61
CA SER A 165 -45.69 -12.35 -35.00
C SER A 165 -45.49 -12.45 -33.49
N SER A 166 -44.91 -11.43 -32.88
CA SER A 166 -44.82 -11.29 -31.42
C SER A 166 -45.90 -10.30 -30.96
N SER A 167 -46.58 -10.58 -29.83
CA SER A 167 -47.67 -9.69 -29.35
C SER A 167 -47.50 -9.20 -27.92
N TYR A 168 -47.50 -10.10 -26.93
CA TYR A 168 -47.62 -9.74 -25.52
C TYR A 168 -46.41 -10.25 -24.74
N ILE A 169 -45.87 -9.41 -23.87
CA ILE A 169 -44.81 -9.79 -22.94
C ILE A 169 -45.20 -9.30 -21.55
N SER A 170 -45.24 -10.19 -20.57
CA SER A 170 -45.42 -9.89 -19.16
C SER A 170 -44.13 -10.15 -18.38
N LEU A 171 -43.86 -9.30 -17.39
CA LEU A 171 -42.79 -9.48 -16.41
C LEU A 171 -43.42 -9.59 -15.01
N ILE A 172 -43.14 -10.67 -14.30
CA ILE A 172 -43.73 -10.97 -12.99
C ILE A 172 -42.63 -11.23 -11.96
N ILE A 173 -42.39 -10.28 -11.06
CA ILE A 173 -41.35 -10.39 -10.04
C ILE A 173 -42.01 -10.51 -8.68
N ASN A 174 -41.73 -11.59 -7.94
CA ASN A 174 -42.39 -11.93 -6.67
C ASN A 174 -43.93 -11.96 -6.74
N GLY A 175 -44.49 -12.26 -7.92
CA GLY A 175 -45.93 -12.28 -8.15
C GLY A 175 -46.57 -10.91 -8.43
N GLU A 176 -45.78 -9.85 -8.52
CA GLU A 176 -46.21 -8.53 -9.02
C GLU A 176 -45.96 -8.44 -10.53
N GLU A 177 -46.98 -8.02 -11.28
CA GLU A 177 -46.88 -7.84 -12.73
C GLU A 177 -46.41 -6.42 -13.07
N TYR A 178 -45.48 -6.32 -14.02
CA TYR A 178 -44.90 -5.08 -14.49
C TYR A 178 -45.12 -4.93 -16.00
N GLU A 179 -45.56 -3.73 -16.39
CA GLU A 179 -45.79 -3.39 -17.79
C GLU A 179 -44.46 -3.05 -18.49
N LYS A 180 -44.20 -3.69 -19.63
CA LYS A 180 -43.05 -3.36 -20.49
C LYS A 180 -43.27 -2.10 -21.32
N ASP A 181 -42.19 -1.52 -21.81
CA ASP A 181 -42.25 -0.52 -22.86
C ASP A 181 -42.83 -1.14 -24.15
N ALA A 182 -43.98 -0.61 -24.58
CA ALA A 182 -44.68 -1.08 -25.76
C ALA A 182 -43.91 -0.85 -27.08
N SER A 183 -42.94 0.08 -27.10
CA SER A 183 -42.12 0.40 -28.26
C SER A 183 -40.91 -0.51 -28.44
N MET A 184 -40.54 -1.26 -27.40
CA MET A 184 -39.38 -2.15 -27.37
C MET A 184 -39.77 -3.58 -27.72
N SER A 185 -38.93 -4.28 -28.51
CA SER A 185 -39.07 -5.72 -28.80
C SER A 185 -38.51 -6.62 -27.69
N ILE A 186 -37.65 -6.05 -26.83
CA ILE A 186 -37.06 -6.70 -25.66
C ILE A 186 -37.92 -6.43 -24.42
N ILE A 187 -37.67 -7.15 -23.32
CA ILE A 187 -38.28 -6.81 -22.03
C ILE A 187 -37.53 -5.61 -21.48
N ASP A 188 -38.22 -4.48 -21.39
CA ASP A 188 -37.72 -3.24 -20.80
C ASP A 188 -38.81 -2.67 -19.89
N VAL A 189 -38.52 -2.63 -18.60
CA VAL A 189 -39.39 -2.09 -17.55
C VAL A 189 -38.58 -1.11 -16.74
N ASN A 190 -38.98 0.16 -16.74
CA ASN A 190 -38.33 1.17 -15.90
C ASN A 190 -39.36 2.04 -15.18
N THR A 191 -39.58 1.72 -13.92
CA THR A 191 -40.40 2.47 -12.97
C THR A 191 -39.55 3.15 -11.90
N ALA A 192 -38.23 2.99 -11.95
CA ALA A 192 -37.30 3.47 -10.96
C ALA A 192 -37.30 5.00 -10.88
N LYS A 193 -37.42 5.51 -9.67
CA LYS A 193 -37.33 6.93 -9.33
C LYS A 193 -36.15 7.13 -8.39
N TYR A 194 -35.39 8.18 -8.67
CA TYR A 194 -34.18 8.49 -7.94
C TYR A 194 -34.27 9.86 -7.28
N LEU A 195 -33.69 9.94 -6.08
CA LEU A 195 -33.41 11.16 -5.35
C LEU A 195 -31.88 11.30 -5.30
N PRO A 196 -31.28 12.09 -6.22
CA PRO A 196 -29.84 12.18 -6.36
C PRO A 196 -29.13 12.61 -5.08
N ILE A 197 -28.00 11.98 -4.78
CA ILE A 197 -27.00 12.47 -3.82
C ILE A 197 -25.70 12.76 -4.55
N ASP A 198 -24.94 13.74 -4.07
CA ASP A 198 -23.70 14.18 -4.73
C ASP A 198 -22.54 13.21 -4.48
N SER A 199 -22.42 12.70 -3.26
CA SER A 199 -21.44 11.66 -2.90
C SER A 199 -21.71 11.05 -1.52
N VAL A 200 -21.13 9.86 -1.32
CA VAL A 200 -20.77 9.32 -0.01
C VAL A 200 -19.25 9.39 0.12
N GLU A 201 -18.74 9.86 1.25
CA GLU A 201 -17.30 10.07 1.47
C GLU A 201 -16.86 9.44 2.77
N PHE A 202 -15.78 8.65 2.71
CA PHE A 202 -15.13 8.08 3.89
C PHE A 202 -13.80 8.77 4.09
N ASP A 203 -13.61 9.43 5.22
CA ASP A 203 -12.34 9.97 5.67
C ASP A 203 -11.79 9.07 6.77
N THR A 204 -10.73 8.32 6.48
CA THR A 204 -10.17 7.32 7.40
C THR A 204 -8.71 7.62 7.72
N VAL A 205 -8.42 7.87 8.99
CA VAL A 205 -7.09 8.14 9.51
C VAL A 205 -6.62 6.95 10.34
N LEU A 206 -5.53 6.31 9.91
CA LEU A 206 -4.87 5.27 10.72
C LEU A 206 -3.76 5.92 11.55
N ASN A 207 -4.01 6.04 12.85
CA ASN A 207 -3.12 6.70 13.78
C ASN A 207 -1.87 5.87 14.09
N LYS A 208 -0.81 6.54 14.56
CA LYS A 208 0.47 5.90 14.92
C LYS A 208 0.36 4.87 16.04
N ASP A 209 -0.62 5.03 16.92
CA ASP A 209 -0.90 4.06 17.98
C ASP A 209 -1.73 2.85 17.52
N GLY A 210 -2.17 2.85 16.26
CA GLY A 210 -2.98 1.79 15.64
C GLY A 210 -4.49 1.99 15.77
N THR A 211 -4.95 3.08 16.39
CA THR A 211 -6.36 3.45 16.42
C THR A 211 -6.80 4.08 15.10
N ILE A 212 -8.11 4.09 14.85
CA ILE A 212 -8.70 4.65 13.63
C ILE A 212 -9.61 5.83 13.98
N ASP A 213 -9.40 6.98 13.34
CA ASP A 213 -10.42 8.02 13.29
C ASP A 213 -11.13 7.92 11.94
N ARG A 214 -12.46 7.93 11.95
CA ARG A 214 -13.27 7.83 10.74
C ARG A 214 -14.40 8.84 10.75
N THR A 215 -14.57 9.49 9.60
CA THR A 215 -15.74 10.29 9.28
C THR A 215 -16.43 9.71 8.04
N ILE A 216 -17.75 9.63 8.07
CA ILE A 216 -18.57 9.23 6.92
C ILE A 216 -19.53 10.37 6.61
N ASP A 217 -19.40 10.97 5.43
CA ASP A 217 -20.22 12.09 4.97
C ASP A 217 -21.15 11.66 3.85
N VAL A 218 -22.43 12.03 3.96
CA VAL A 218 -23.41 11.91 2.87
C VAL A 218 -23.79 13.31 2.39
N ASN A 219 -23.38 13.62 1.17
CA ASN A 219 -23.56 14.92 0.54
C ASN A 219 -24.88 14.95 -0.24
N ILE A 220 -25.88 15.65 0.29
CA ILE A 220 -27.25 15.65 -0.24
C ILE A 220 -27.61 17.03 -0.81
N PRO A 221 -27.89 17.16 -2.12
CA PRO A 221 -28.38 18.41 -2.69
C PRO A 221 -29.67 18.89 -2.02
N ASP A 222 -29.81 20.20 -1.84
CA ASP A 222 -31.03 20.80 -1.28
C ASP A 222 -32.30 20.37 -2.03
N SER A 223 -32.19 20.23 -3.37
CA SER A 223 -33.29 19.78 -4.22
C SER A 223 -33.77 18.34 -3.94
N THR A 224 -32.93 17.51 -3.35
CA THR A 224 -33.25 16.16 -2.88
C THR A 224 -33.75 16.20 -1.45
N PHE A 225 -33.01 16.87 -0.56
CA PHE A 225 -33.32 16.95 0.86
C PHE A 225 -34.74 17.49 1.11
N VAL A 226 -35.11 18.60 0.45
CA VAL A 226 -36.45 19.21 0.61
C VAL A 226 -37.58 18.30 0.13
N LYS A 227 -37.34 17.41 -0.85
CA LYS A 227 -38.37 16.52 -1.40
C LYS A 227 -38.73 15.37 -0.47
N ALA A 228 -37.79 14.89 0.35
CA ALA A 228 -37.95 13.70 1.18
C ALA A 228 -37.35 13.86 2.59
N LYS A 229 -37.41 15.07 3.13
CA LYS A 229 -36.72 15.46 4.38
C LYS A 229 -36.91 14.45 5.51
N ASP A 230 -38.16 14.19 5.90
CA ASP A 230 -38.47 13.34 7.05
C ASP A 230 -37.97 11.90 6.84
N GLU A 231 -38.06 11.37 5.61
CA GLU A 231 -37.58 10.02 5.28
C GLU A 231 -36.05 9.97 5.30
N ILE A 232 -35.37 10.99 4.76
CA ILE A 232 -33.91 11.09 4.75
C ILE A 232 -33.37 11.24 6.18
N GLU A 233 -33.95 12.12 6.99
CA GLU A 233 -33.53 12.30 8.39
C GLU A 233 -33.71 11.01 9.20
N GLN A 234 -34.84 10.32 9.01
CA GLN A 234 -35.08 9.03 9.68
C GLN A 234 -34.10 7.95 9.21
N PHE A 235 -33.84 7.89 7.91
CA PHE A 235 -32.86 6.97 7.32
C PHE A 235 -31.47 7.24 7.91
N MET A 236 -30.96 8.47 7.83
CA MET A 236 -29.62 8.80 8.33
C MET A 236 -29.46 8.55 9.83
N ALA A 237 -30.51 8.85 10.62
CA ALA A 237 -30.51 8.55 12.05
C ALA A 237 -30.38 7.05 12.36
N SER A 238 -30.93 6.16 11.51
CA SER A 238 -30.80 4.71 11.71
C SER A 238 -29.40 4.19 11.35
N ARG A 239 -28.62 4.92 10.56
CA ARG A 239 -27.28 4.55 10.08
C ARG A 239 -26.13 4.86 11.03
N VAL A 240 -26.35 5.70 12.04
CA VAL A 240 -25.33 5.99 13.07
C VAL A 240 -25.05 4.76 13.93
N GLY A 241 -26.08 4.00 14.26
CA GLY A 241 -25.99 2.87 15.20
C GLY A 241 -25.47 3.30 16.58
N ASP A 242 -24.61 2.48 17.19
CA ASP A 242 -24.07 2.69 18.54
C ASP A 242 -22.59 3.11 18.60
N ILE A 243 -21.95 3.27 17.44
CA ILE A 243 -20.57 3.74 17.30
C ILE A 243 -20.57 5.13 16.65
N GLY A 244 -19.88 6.07 17.29
CA GLY A 244 -19.75 7.44 16.78
C GLY A 244 -20.97 8.34 17.07
N SER A 245 -21.04 9.46 16.35
CA SER A 245 -22.15 10.42 16.46
C SER A 245 -22.51 11.02 15.11
N GLY A 246 -23.81 11.08 14.81
CA GLY A 246 -24.35 11.71 13.61
C GLY A 246 -24.68 13.20 13.81
N THR A 247 -24.29 14.05 12.87
CA THR A 247 -24.60 15.48 12.87
C THR A 247 -24.96 15.98 11.48
N TRP A 248 -25.76 17.04 11.42
CA TRP A 248 -26.10 17.73 10.18
C TRP A 248 -25.34 19.05 10.08
N THR A 249 -24.80 19.33 8.90
CA THR A 249 -24.28 20.63 8.52
C THR A 249 -25.02 21.12 7.27
N GLU A 250 -25.46 22.37 7.29
CA GLU A 250 -26.21 23.00 6.18
C GLU A 250 -25.37 24.11 5.53
N ASP A 251 -25.25 24.06 4.20
CA ASP A 251 -24.84 25.18 3.35
C ASP A 251 -25.94 25.43 2.30
N ALA A 252 -25.99 26.61 1.71
CA ALA A 252 -27.13 27.12 0.92
C ALA A 252 -27.58 26.21 -0.26
N SER A 253 -26.76 25.26 -0.69
CA SER A 253 -27.08 24.30 -1.76
C SER A 253 -26.99 22.83 -1.37
N ILE A 254 -26.49 22.50 -0.17
CA ILE A 254 -26.13 21.14 0.23
C ILE A 254 -26.37 20.89 1.72
N HIS A 255 -26.89 19.71 2.02
CA HIS A 255 -27.07 19.19 3.38
C HIS A 255 -26.10 18.02 3.54
N ILE A 256 -25.20 18.12 4.52
CA ILE A 256 -24.19 17.09 4.79
C ILE A 256 -24.57 16.40 6.09
N PHE A 257 -24.78 15.09 6.02
CA PHE A 257 -24.87 14.25 7.22
C PHE A 257 -23.54 13.58 7.49
N THR A 258 -22.98 13.84 8.67
CA THR A 258 -21.65 13.38 9.08
C THR A 258 -21.75 12.42 10.25
N ILE A 259 -21.21 11.22 10.12
CA ILE A 259 -20.99 10.27 11.22
C ILE A 259 -19.51 10.29 11.59
N GLU A 260 -19.17 10.66 12.82
CA GLU A 260 -17.79 10.75 13.30
C GLU A 260 -17.51 9.72 14.40
N GLY A 261 -16.40 8.98 14.27
CA GLY A 261 -15.83 8.11 15.29
C GLY A 261 -14.34 8.38 15.46
N LYS A 262 -13.84 8.37 16.71
CA LYS A 262 -12.44 8.66 17.03
C LYS A 262 -11.82 7.61 17.94
N GLY A 263 -10.55 7.32 17.72
CA GLY A 263 -9.78 6.36 18.51
C GLY A 263 -10.35 4.95 18.44
N LEU A 264 -11.00 4.59 17.33
CA LEU A 264 -11.70 3.32 17.17
C LEU A 264 -10.70 2.16 17.10
N GLY A 265 -11.03 1.07 17.79
CA GLY A 265 -10.46 -0.23 17.46
C GLY A 265 -10.98 -0.76 16.11
N ILE A 266 -10.34 -1.81 15.60
CA ILE A 266 -10.71 -2.43 14.32
C ILE A 266 -12.18 -2.90 14.32
N ASP A 267 -12.60 -3.59 15.40
CA ASP A 267 -13.97 -4.09 15.54
C ASP A 267 -15.00 -2.95 15.61
N GLU A 268 -14.64 -1.83 16.23
CA GLU A 268 -15.51 -0.65 16.32
C GLU A 268 -15.62 0.05 14.96
N CYS A 269 -14.50 0.15 14.23
CA CYS A 269 -14.48 0.67 12.85
C CYS A 269 -15.33 -0.20 11.91
N LYS A 270 -15.18 -1.53 11.99
CA LYS A 270 -16.02 -2.50 11.27
C LYS A 270 -17.50 -2.26 11.56
N LYS A 271 -17.85 -2.21 12.84
CA LYS A 271 -19.24 -2.01 13.27
C LYS A 271 -19.79 -0.65 12.83
N MET A 272 -18.97 0.40 12.80
CA MET A 272 -19.36 1.70 12.26
C MET A 272 -19.74 1.60 10.78
N THR A 273 -18.94 0.89 9.97
CA THR A 273 -19.29 0.61 8.56
C THR A 273 -20.58 -0.21 8.46
N GLU A 274 -20.74 -1.28 9.25
CA GLU A 274 -21.95 -2.12 9.23
C GLU A 274 -23.20 -1.35 9.64
N ASN A 275 -23.10 -0.47 10.63
CA ASN A 275 -24.21 0.42 11.03
C ASN A 275 -24.57 1.37 9.87
N PHE A 276 -23.56 1.96 9.23
CA PHE A 276 -23.75 2.90 8.14
C PHE A 276 -24.38 2.26 6.90
N THR A 277 -23.89 1.10 6.48
CA THR A 277 -24.40 0.37 5.31
C THR A 277 -25.69 -0.40 5.64
N GLY A 278 -25.90 -0.77 6.90
CA GLY A 278 -26.95 -1.71 7.35
C GLY A 278 -26.72 -3.14 6.88
N LYS A 279 -25.50 -3.45 6.42
CA LYS A 279 -25.10 -4.76 5.89
C LYS A 279 -23.94 -5.27 6.73
N SER A 280 -23.86 -6.59 6.92
CA SER A 280 -22.68 -7.17 7.55
C SER A 280 -21.52 -7.13 6.56
N VAL A 281 -20.35 -6.74 7.03
CA VAL A 281 -19.13 -6.68 6.22
C VAL A 281 -18.20 -7.83 6.60
N GLY A 282 -17.32 -8.22 5.66
CA GLY A 282 -16.21 -9.12 5.93
C GLY A 282 -15.31 -8.61 7.06
N ASP A 283 -14.37 -9.42 7.52
CA ASP A 283 -13.45 -8.98 8.58
C ASP A 283 -12.56 -7.84 8.08
N ILE A 284 -12.48 -6.75 8.85
CA ILE A 284 -11.38 -5.78 8.67
C ILE A 284 -10.13 -6.48 9.18
N VAL A 285 -9.32 -6.96 8.24
CA VAL A 285 -8.03 -7.55 8.56
C VAL A 285 -7.05 -6.41 8.75
N LEU A 286 -6.36 -6.38 9.89
CA LEU A 286 -5.22 -5.50 10.18
C LEU A 286 -4.02 -6.34 10.65
N MET A 287 -3.40 -7.07 9.73
CA MET A 287 -2.32 -8.02 10.05
C MET A 287 -0.94 -7.40 9.83
N THR A 288 0.01 -7.74 10.69
CA THR A 288 1.44 -7.48 10.45
C THR A 288 1.99 -8.44 9.38
N ALA A 289 3.04 -8.04 8.67
CA ALA A 289 3.69 -8.90 7.67
C ALA A 289 4.15 -10.27 8.18
N SER A 290 4.42 -10.37 9.48
CA SER A 290 4.72 -11.63 10.18
C SER A 290 3.49 -12.52 10.40
N GLU A 291 2.32 -11.92 10.65
CA GLU A 291 1.05 -12.63 10.86
C GLU A 291 0.46 -13.09 9.51
N LEU A 292 0.59 -12.28 8.46
CA LEU A 292 0.20 -12.63 7.09
C LEU A 292 0.95 -13.88 6.57
N LYS A 293 2.25 -13.98 6.86
CA LYS A 293 3.05 -15.17 6.51
C LYS A 293 2.60 -16.44 7.25
N ALA A 294 2.10 -16.30 8.46
CA ALA A 294 1.59 -17.42 9.24
C ALA A 294 0.22 -17.88 8.71
N SER A 295 -0.66 -16.96 8.31
CA SER A 295 -1.97 -17.30 7.74
C SER A 295 -1.85 -17.99 6.37
N TYR A 296 -0.97 -17.50 5.48
CA TYR A 296 -0.72 -18.18 4.20
C TYR A 296 -0.06 -19.56 4.35
N ALA A 297 0.78 -19.74 5.36
CA ALA A 297 1.39 -21.05 5.65
C ALA A 297 0.40 -22.07 6.25
N GLU A 298 -0.71 -21.61 6.85
CA GLU A 298 -1.78 -22.47 7.36
C GLU A 298 -2.81 -22.84 6.27
N GLU A 299 -3.08 -21.95 5.31
CA GLU A 299 -4.02 -22.23 4.21
C GLU A 299 -3.41 -23.06 3.07
N ASN A 300 -2.13 -22.88 2.73
CA ASN A 300 -1.45 -23.61 1.64
C ASN A 300 -0.74 -24.90 2.11
N SER A 301 -1.37 -25.67 3.01
CA SER A 301 -0.85 -27.00 3.39
C SER A 301 -0.99 -28.08 2.30
N THR A 302 -1.43 -27.71 1.10
CA THR A 302 -1.37 -28.52 -0.11
C THR A 302 -1.12 -27.63 -1.34
N ASP A 303 -0.06 -27.97 -2.06
CA ASP A 303 0.33 -27.58 -3.42
C ASP A 303 1.37 -26.46 -3.58
N ASP A 304 2.55 -26.91 -4.02
CA ASP A 304 3.72 -26.16 -4.47
C ASP A 304 3.44 -25.50 -5.84
N ASP A 305 2.80 -24.33 -5.86
CA ASP A 305 2.88 -23.43 -7.03
C ASP A 305 3.14 -21.99 -6.57
N GLU A 306 4.40 -21.57 -6.70
CA GLU A 306 4.88 -20.21 -6.44
C GLU A 306 4.32 -19.25 -7.52
N SER A 307 3.31 -18.46 -7.18
CA SER A 307 2.95 -17.26 -7.95
C SER A 307 3.95 -16.14 -7.64
N GLU A 308 5.01 -16.01 -8.44
CA GLU A 308 6.19 -15.17 -8.18
C GLU A 308 5.96 -13.64 -8.17
N ASP A 309 4.80 -13.09 -8.55
CA ASP A 309 4.67 -11.64 -8.83
C ASP A 309 4.13 -10.78 -7.67
N SER A 310 3.07 -11.20 -6.94
CA SER A 310 2.54 -10.40 -5.82
C SER A 310 3.34 -10.58 -4.52
N ASP A 311 3.79 -11.80 -4.25
CA ASP A 311 4.58 -12.14 -3.07
C ASP A 311 5.90 -11.39 -3.04
N SER A 312 6.59 -11.28 -4.18
CA SER A 312 7.90 -10.63 -4.26
C SER A 312 7.86 -9.13 -3.93
N LYS A 313 6.77 -8.44 -4.32
CA LYS A 313 6.56 -7.02 -4.05
C LYS A 313 6.26 -6.76 -2.57
N TYR A 314 5.36 -7.55 -1.98
CA TYR A 314 5.04 -7.49 -0.54
C TYR A 314 6.28 -7.64 0.33
N TYR A 315 7.08 -8.68 0.04
CA TYR A 315 8.32 -8.93 0.77
C TYR A 315 9.36 -7.82 0.58
N THR A 316 9.34 -7.11 -0.54
CA THR A 316 10.27 -6.00 -0.82
C THR A 316 9.89 -4.75 -0.01
N LEU A 317 8.61 -4.37 0.01
CA LEU A 317 8.11 -3.23 0.79
C LEU A 317 8.29 -3.44 2.30
N ALA A 318 7.97 -4.64 2.80
CA ALA A 318 8.14 -4.98 4.22
C ALA A 318 9.61 -4.91 4.70
N LYS A 319 10.57 -5.10 3.78
CA LYS A 319 12.01 -4.94 4.03
C LYS A 319 12.45 -3.47 3.97
N GLN A 320 11.95 -2.71 3.01
CA GLN A 320 12.26 -1.28 2.86
C GLN A 320 11.71 -0.46 4.04
N HIS A 321 10.51 -0.80 4.53
CA HIS A 321 9.87 -0.15 5.66
C HIS A 321 9.99 -0.96 6.97
N ILE A 322 11.19 -1.48 7.24
CA ILE A 322 11.41 -2.40 8.38
C ILE A 322 11.06 -1.78 9.74
N PHE A 323 11.22 -0.46 9.90
CA PHE A 323 10.90 0.33 11.10
C PHE A 323 9.48 0.91 11.09
N TYR A 324 8.69 0.68 10.05
CA TYR A 324 7.31 1.16 9.99
C TYR A 324 6.37 0.12 10.59
N LYS A 325 5.19 0.55 11.03
CA LYS A 325 4.09 -0.39 11.28
C LYS A 325 3.42 -0.67 9.96
N ASN A 326 3.44 -1.93 9.54
CA ASN A 326 2.90 -2.35 8.26
C ASN A 326 1.62 -3.10 8.56
N TYR A 327 0.53 -2.65 7.95
CA TYR A 327 -0.79 -3.24 8.08
C TYR A 327 -1.29 -3.62 6.69
N PHE A 328 -2.02 -4.72 6.59
CA PHE A 328 -2.93 -4.93 5.46
C PHE A 328 -4.30 -4.41 5.90
N TRP A 329 -5.02 -3.69 5.05
CA TRP A 329 -6.37 -3.17 5.27
C TRP A 329 -7.27 -3.79 4.21
N SER A 330 -8.17 -4.67 4.63
CA SER A 330 -9.22 -5.22 3.77
C SER A 330 -10.57 -4.77 4.27
N GLU A 331 -11.40 -4.20 3.39
CA GLU A 331 -12.74 -3.72 3.77
C GLU A 331 -13.68 -3.76 2.57
N ASN A 332 -14.84 -4.40 2.76
CA ASN A 332 -15.94 -4.34 1.80
C ASN A 332 -16.98 -3.30 2.25
N ILE A 333 -17.37 -2.42 1.34
CA ILE A 333 -18.30 -1.32 1.58
C ILE A 333 -19.47 -1.47 0.61
N ASP A 334 -20.64 -1.81 1.15
CA ASP A 334 -21.90 -1.93 0.40
C ASP A 334 -22.70 -0.62 0.52
N LEU A 335 -22.90 0.03 -0.62
CA LEU A 335 -23.61 1.30 -0.78
C LEU A 335 -24.93 1.15 -1.55
N GLU A 336 -25.49 -0.07 -1.62
CA GLU A 336 -26.73 -0.35 -2.36
C GLU A 336 -27.91 0.54 -1.91
N ASP A 337 -28.02 0.80 -0.61
CA ASP A 337 -29.05 1.67 -0.03
C ASP A 337 -28.85 3.17 -0.33
N TYR A 338 -27.71 3.55 -0.92
CA TYR A 338 -27.33 4.92 -1.29
C TYR A 338 -27.38 5.17 -2.80
N ILE A 339 -27.73 4.16 -3.60
CA ILE A 339 -27.93 4.30 -5.03
C ILE A 339 -28.93 5.41 -5.31
N SER A 340 -28.57 6.32 -6.21
CA SER A 340 -29.31 7.58 -6.38
C SER A 340 -29.38 8.07 -7.82
N ASN A 341 -28.98 7.24 -8.78
CA ASN A 341 -29.04 7.56 -10.20
C ASN A 341 -29.40 6.34 -11.07
N ARG A 342 -29.60 6.58 -12.37
CA ARG A 342 -30.04 5.57 -13.35
C ARG A 342 -28.98 4.52 -13.68
N ASP A 343 -27.71 4.81 -13.38
CA ASP A 343 -26.59 3.90 -13.62
C ASP A 343 -26.41 2.93 -12.46
N ASN A 344 -27.37 2.89 -11.53
CA ASN A 344 -27.41 1.97 -10.40
C ASN A 344 -26.22 2.11 -9.43
N CYS A 345 -25.75 3.34 -9.24
CA CYS A 345 -24.59 3.62 -8.41
C CYS A 345 -24.75 4.90 -7.59
N VAL A 346 -23.79 5.11 -6.70
CA VAL A 346 -23.52 6.38 -6.01
C VAL A 346 -22.07 6.77 -6.23
N ARG A 347 -21.78 8.07 -6.25
CA ARG A 347 -20.40 8.54 -6.22
C ARG A 347 -19.80 8.27 -4.85
N PHE A 348 -18.71 7.50 -4.80
CA PHE A 348 -17.99 7.17 -3.58
C PHE A 348 -16.58 7.76 -3.62
N ASN A 349 -16.17 8.42 -2.53
CA ASN A 349 -14.82 8.95 -2.36
C ASN A 349 -14.23 8.39 -1.06
N TYR A 350 -12.99 7.92 -1.11
CA TYR A 350 -12.29 7.45 0.07
C TYR A 350 -11.02 8.28 0.26
N PHE A 351 -10.90 8.89 1.43
CA PHE A 351 -9.81 9.76 1.82
C PHE A 351 -9.01 9.15 2.97
N VAL A 352 -7.72 9.41 2.98
CA VAL A 352 -6.79 8.91 4.01
C VAL A 352 -5.80 9.98 4.44
N ASN A 353 -5.15 9.77 5.58
CA ASN A 353 -4.14 10.69 6.08
C ASN A 353 -2.82 10.58 5.27
N PRO A 354 -2.21 11.69 4.83
CA PRO A 354 -1.11 11.66 3.87
C PRO A 354 0.22 11.16 4.44
N GLN A 355 0.34 11.06 5.77
CA GLN A 355 1.59 10.68 6.43
C GLN A 355 1.90 9.19 6.32
N ASN A 356 0.91 8.37 5.98
CA ASN A 356 1.11 6.93 5.77
C ASN A 356 1.29 6.63 4.28
N GLY A 357 2.02 5.55 3.98
CA GLY A 357 2.05 4.98 2.63
C GLY A 357 0.86 4.05 2.41
N TYR A 358 0.28 4.05 1.22
CA TYR A 358 -0.83 3.19 0.82
C TYR A 358 -0.54 2.57 -0.54
N GLU A 359 -0.67 1.26 -0.64
CA GLU A 359 -0.50 0.54 -1.91
C GLU A 359 -1.43 -0.66 -1.98
N GLY A 360 -2.09 -0.88 -3.10
CA GLY A 360 -3.01 -2.01 -3.24
C GLY A 360 -3.98 -1.85 -4.38
N ILE A 361 -5.17 -2.42 -4.23
CA ILE A 361 -6.22 -2.35 -5.24
C ILE A 361 -7.58 -2.07 -4.59
N VAL A 362 -8.47 -1.47 -5.37
CA VAL A 362 -9.91 -1.43 -5.08
C VAL A 362 -10.68 -2.03 -6.25
N ALA A 363 -11.59 -2.96 -5.97
CA ALA A 363 -12.53 -3.49 -6.95
C ALA A 363 -13.93 -2.90 -6.69
N PHE A 364 -14.62 -2.51 -7.76
CA PHE A 364 -15.98 -1.98 -7.67
C PHE A 364 -16.98 -3.03 -8.16
N ASP A 365 -18.13 -3.11 -7.50
CA ASP A 365 -19.29 -3.91 -7.93
C ASP A 365 -18.97 -5.40 -8.22
N ASP A 366 -18.06 -5.97 -7.43
CA ASP A 366 -17.52 -7.33 -7.53
C ASP A 366 -16.81 -7.65 -8.86
N ASN A 367 -16.46 -6.62 -9.65
CA ASN A 367 -15.76 -6.78 -10.91
C ASN A 367 -14.24 -6.66 -10.73
N VAL A 368 -13.61 -7.79 -10.35
CA VAL A 368 -12.16 -7.88 -10.13
C VAL A 368 -11.35 -7.47 -11.38
N SER A 369 -11.91 -7.65 -12.58
CA SER A 369 -11.24 -7.32 -13.84
C SER A 369 -11.12 -5.82 -14.13
N GLU A 370 -11.85 -4.98 -13.38
CA GLU A 370 -11.83 -3.52 -13.49
C GLU A 370 -11.29 -2.84 -12.22
N SER A 371 -10.49 -3.57 -11.43
CA SER A 371 -9.85 -3.02 -10.24
C SER A 371 -8.94 -1.81 -10.56
N THR A 372 -8.88 -0.88 -9.61
CA THR A 372 -8.03 0.32 -9.69
C THR A 372 -6.84 0.17 -8.76
N ASP A 373 -5.64 0.33 -9.31
CA ASP A 373 -4.40 0.37 -8.52
C ASP A 373 -4.37 1.61 -7.64
N ILE A 374 -4.03 1.39 -6.37
CA ILE A 374 -3.80 2.41 -5.37
C ILE A 374 -2.29 2.51 -5.14
N SER A 375 -1.75 3.73 -5.22
CA SER A 375 -0.36 4.01 -4.88
C SER A 375 -0.23 5.45 -4.37
N LEU A 376 0.03 5.58 -3.07
CA LEU A 376 0.25 6.84 -2.39
C LEU A 376 1.48 6.71 -1.49
N ASN A 377 2.51 7.49 -1.78
CA ASN A 377 3.68 7.56 -0.92
C ASN A 377 3.40 8.47 0.28
N GLY A 378 3.80 8.03 1.47
CA GLY A 378 3.69 8.83 2.69
C GLY A 378 4.47 10.13 2.57
N SER A 379 3.86 11.23 3.01
CA SER A 379 4.42 12.58 2.97
C SER A 379 3.92 13.43 4.14
N ASP A 380 4.62 14.51 4.47
CA ASP A 380 4.15 15.45 5.47
C ASP A 380 3.01 16.32 4.91
N GLY A 381 1.85 16.29 5.55
CA GLY A 381 0.67 17.09 5.18
C GLY A 381 -0.40 17.03 6.27
N ASP A 382 -1.21 18.07 6.40
CA ASP A 382 -2.20 18.19 7.51
C ASP A 382 -3.64 17.85 7.08
N SER A 383 -3.89 17.67 5.79
CA SER A 383 -5.21 17.39 5.24
C SER A 383 -5.27 16.00 4.63
N ASN A 384 -6.38 15.30 4.84
CA ASN A 384 -6.62 14.02 4.21
C ASN A 384 -6.61 14.17 2.67
N VAL A 385 -6.16 13.12 2.01
CA VAL A 385 -5.98 13.06 0.57
C VAL A 385 -6.84 11.94 -0.02
N LEU A 386 -7.37 12.19 -1.22
CA LEU A 386 -8.20 11.21 -1.92
C LEU A 386 -7.35 9.99 -2.29
N LEU A 387 -7.72 8.83 -1.79
CA LEU A 387 -7.10 7.55 -2.12
C LEU A 387 -7.69 7.00 -3.43
N PHE A 388 -9.03 6.98 -3.53
CA PHE A 388 -9.74 6.59 -4.75
C PHE A 388 -11.14 7.24 -4.81
N SER A 389 -11.70 7.27 -6.01
CA SER A 389 -13.06 7.75 -6.28
C SER A 389 -13.69 6.90 -7.39
N GLY A 390 -14.97 6.59 -7.27
CA GLY A 390 -15.70 5.77 -8.23
C GLY A 390 -17.20 6.04 -8.20
N TYR A 391 -17.91 5.52 -9.20
CA TYR A 391 -19.36 5.38 -9.19
C TYR A 391 -19.67 3.90 -9.03
N CYS A 392 -20.17 3.49 -7.87
CA CYS A 392 -20.36 2.08 -7.55
C CYS A 392 -21.57 1.86 -6.62
N LYS A 393 -22.03 0.62 -6.54
CA LYS A 393 -22.90 0.10 -5.47
C LYS A 393 -22.09 -0.60 -4.38
N SER A 394 -20.90 -1.09 -4.67
CA SER A 394 -19.97 -1.64 -3.67
C SER A 394 -18.52 -1.37 -4.02
N ALA A 395 -17.67 -1.31 -2.99
CA ALA A 395 -16.22 -1.20 -3.13
C ALA A 395 -15.53 -2.21 -2.20
N ASP A 396 -14.65 -3.03 -2.75
CA ASP A 396 -13.79 -3.96 -2.02
C ASP A 396 -12.35 -3.44 -2.04
N LEU A 397 -11.90 -2.99 -0.87
CA LEU A 397 -10.60 -2.39 -0.64
C LEU A 397 -9.63 -3.45 -0.15
N ASN A 398 -8.45 -3.55 -0.79
CA ASN A 398 -7.36 -4.40 -0.34
C ASN A 398 -6.04 -3.62 -0.44
N VAL A 399 -5.64 -2.98 0.67
CA VAL A 399 -4.57 -1.98 0.71
C VAL A 399 -3.57 -2.26 1.81
N GLU A 400 -2.29 -2.29 1.47
CA GLU A 400 -1.20 -2.20 2.41
C GLU A 400 -1.02 -0.78 2.90
N VAL A 401 -0.90 -0.61 4.21
CA VAL A 401 -0.70 0.66 4.89
C VAL A 401 0.63 0.64 5.64
N ASN A 402 1.56 1.51 5.25
CA ASN A 402 2.84 1.71 5.93
C ASN A 402 2.72 2.95 6.83
N VAL A 403 2.49 2.74 8.12
CA VAL A 403 2.39 3.83 9.10
C VAL A 403 3.78 4.35 9.43
N MET A 404 4.04 5.58 9.01
CA MET A 404 5.35 6.23 9.10
C MET A 404 5.63 6.68 10.54
N PRO A 405 6.77 6.27 11.13
CA PRO A 405 7.12 6.71 12.47
C PRO A 405 7.66 8.15 12.45
N SER A 406 7.38 8.89 13.52
CA SER A 406 7.99 10.20 13.76
C SER A 406 9.38 10.05 14.37
N VAL A 407 10.35 10.86 13.94
CA VAL A 407 11.73 10.79 14.41
C VAL A 407 12.16 12.11 15.03
N SER A 408 12.37 12.12 16.36
CA SER A 408 12.91 13.30 17.05
C SER A 408 14.42 13.45 16.86
N LYS A 409 15.13 12.34 16.62
CA LYS A 409 16.59 12.39 16.46
C LYS A 409 17.10 11.34 15.51
N TYR A 410 17.93 11.80 14.57
CA TYR A 410 18.73 10.93 13.72
C TYR A 410 20.21 11.28 13.87
N LYS A 411 21.04 10.27 14.17
CA LYS A 411 22.49 10.42 14.28
C LYS A 411 23.21 9.26 13.61
N HIS A 412 23.91 9.53 12.52
CA HIS A 412 24.68 8.55 11.76
C HIS A 412 26.16 8.93 11.75
N ILE A 413 27.01 8.10 12.36
CA ILE A 413 28.46 8.26 12.35
C ILE A 413 29.10 7.17 11.51
N VAL A 414 29.78 7.55 10.44
CA VAL A 414 30.61 6.69 9.60
C VAL A 414 32.08 6.96 9.91
N ASP A 415 32.82 5.98 10.41
CA ASP A 415 34.26 6.09 10.68
C ASP A 415 35.08 5.38 9.62
N ILE A 416 35.83 6.15 8.82
CA ILE A 416 36.72 5.62 7.79
C ILE A 416 38.02 5.15 8.44
N THR A 417 38.20 3.83 8.53
CA THR A 417 39.40 3.25 9.12
C THR A 417 40.65 3.46 8.25
N PRO A 418 41.87 3.40 8.83
CA PRO A 418 43.11 3.45 8.05
C PRO A 418 43.26 2.32 7.03
N THR A 419 42.59 1.19 7.24
CA THR A 419 42.62 -0.01 6.39
C THR A 419 41.60 0.04 5.25
N GLY A 420 40.75 1.08 5.17
CA GLY A 420 39.75 1.21 4.10
C GLY A 420 38.43 0.47 4.36
N ASN A 421 38.17 0.10 5.61
CA ASN A 421 36.85 -0.31 6.08
C ASN A 421 36.09 0.92 6.61
N ILE A 422 34.77 0.82 6.67
CA ILE A 422 33.87 1.77 7.33
C ILE A 422 33.24 1.13 8.56
N LYS A 423 33.16 1.89 9.66
CA LYS A 423 32.38 1.53 10.83
C LYS A 423 31.19 2.48 10.96
N ARG A 424 29.97 1.95 10.87
CA ARG A 424 28.74 2.73 11.07
C ARG A 424 28.27 2.63 12.51
N ASN A 425 27.75 3.72 13.02
CA ASN A 425 26.99 3.77 14.27
C ASN A 425 25.82 4.70 14.02
N ILE A 426 24.63 4.13 13.97
CA ILE A 426 23.36 4.82 13.73
C ILE A 426 22.60 4.84 15.05
N THR A 427 22.06 5.99 15.41
CA THR A 427 21.16 6.16 16.55
C THR A 427 19.93 6.91 16.06
N VAL A 428 18.77 6.30 16.23
CA VAL A 428 17.47 6.88 15.88
C VAL A 428 16.63 6.93 17.14
N VAL A 429 15.94 8.03 17.37
CA VAL A 429 14.92 8.16 18.41
C VAL A 429 13.59 8.41 17.72
N PHE A 430 12.70 7.43 17.82
CA PHE A 430 11.34 7.52 17.32
C PHE A 430 10.45 8.13 18.40
N LYS A 431 9.69 9.14 18.05
CA LYS A 431 8.85 9.93 18.97
C LYS A 431 7.44 9.38 18.99
N GLU A 432 6.96 8.97 20.16
CA GLU A 432 5.56 8.59 20.41
C GLU A 432 4.96 7.62 19.36
N SER A 433 5.80 6.79 18.73
CA SER A 433 5.41 5.94 17.60
C SER A 433 5.24 4.48 17.99
N PHE A 434 5.74 4.07 19.16
CA PHE A 434 5.79 2.66 19.58
C PHE A 434 5.38 2.49 21.03
N ASN A 435 4.56 1.49 21.32
CA ASN A 435 4.28 1.01 22.67
C ASN A 435 5.17 -0.20 23.03
N GLU A 436 5.07 -0.72 24.25
CA GLU A 436 5.89 -1.86 24.71
C GLU A 436 5.72 -3.13 23.87
N ASN A 437 4.51 -3.38 23.35
CA ASN A 437 4.24 -4.55 22.51
C ASN A 437 4.88 -4.39 21.12
N ASP A 438 4.75 -3.20 20.53
CA ASP A 438 5.36 -2.87 19.24
C ASP A 438 6.88 -3.05 19.29
N VAL A 439 7.51 -2.61 20.39
CA VAL A 439 8.97 -2.71 20.57
C VAL A 439 9.45 -4.16 20.62
N LYS A 440 8.71 -5.03 21.32
CA LYS A 440 9.03 -6.46 21.36
C LYS A 440 8.95 -7.08 19.96
N LYS A 441 7.87 -6.82 19.23
CA LYS A 441 7.68 -7.30 17.85
C LYS A 441 8.80 -6.77 16.93
N LEU A 442 9.15 -5.49 17.04
CA LEU A 442 10.22 -4.88 16.25
C LEU A 442 11.60 -5.49 16.59
N GLU A 443 11.91 -5.71 17.86
CA GLU A 443 13.17 -6.31 18.29
C GLU A 443 13.33 -7.73 17.72
N GLU A 444 12.28 -8.56 17.78
CA GLU A 444 12.26 -9.90 17.21
C GLU A 444 12.46 -9.86 15.68
N LYS A 445 11.73 -8.98 14.99
CA LYS A 445 11.88 -8.76 13.53
C LYS A 445 13.32 -8.39 13.16
N LEU A 446 13.91 -7.42 13.86
CA LEU A 446 15.28 -6.96 13.60
C LEU A 446 16.32 -8.04 13.90
N LYS A 447 16.13 -8.86 14.94
CA LYS A 447 17.01 -10.00 15.24
C LYS A 447 17.03 -11.00 14.10
N ILE A 448 15.87 -11.34 13.53
CA ILE A 448 15.75 -12.26 12.39
C ILE A 448 16.44 -11.67 11.16
N VAL A 449 16.13 -10.42 10.81
CA VAL A 449 16.70 -9.77 9.61
C VAL A 449 18.22 -9.62 9.73
N PHE A 450 18.74 -9.31 10.92
CA PHE A 450 20.17 -9.10 11.12
C PHE A 450 20.96 -10.38 11.44
N GLU A 451 20.31 -11.52 11.72
CA GLU A 451 20.96 -12.76 12.19
C GLU A 451 22.15 -13.20 11.33
N LYS A 452 21.99 -13.12 10.00
CA LYS A 452 22.99 -13.57 9.02
C LYS A 452 23.89 -12.43 8.51
N THR A 453 23.75 -11.24 9.10
CA THR A 453 24.48 -10.04 8.69
C THR A 453 25.59 -9.70 9.68
N LYS A 454 26.40 -8.67 9.39
CA LYS A 454 27.30 -8.06 10.38
C LYS A 454 26.71 -6.77 10.99
N ILE A 455 25.43 -6.52 10.78
CA ILE A 455 24.67 -5.47 11.45
C ILE A 455 24.42 -5.93 12.89
N LYS A 456 24.70 -5.05 13.84
CA LYS A 456 24.47 -5.28 15.27
C LYS A 456 23.40 -4.35 15.77
N LEU A 457 22.39 -4.91 16.41
CA LEU A 457 21.43 -4.17 17.22
C LEU A 457 22.04 -3.93 18.60
N ASP A 458 22.66 -2.77 18.79
CA ASP A 458 23.37 -2.42 20.03
C ASP A 458 22.42 -1.99 21.15
N LYS A 459 21.27 -1.40 20.80
CA LYS A 459 20.21 -1.00 21.74
C LYS A 459 18.86 -0.91 21.05
N ILE A 460 17.80 -1.32 21.74
CA ILE A 460 16.40 -1.04 21.41
C ILE A 460 15.64 -0.94 22.74
N GLU A 461 15.24 0.26 23.13
CA GLU A 461 14.54 0.46 24.40
C GLU A 461 13.67 1.73 24.40
N LEU A 462 12.56 1.66 25.14
CA LEU A 462 11.72 2.82 25.40
C LEU A 462 12.34 3.70 26.50
N ASN A 463 12.29 5.01 26.27
CA ASN A 463 12.62 6.06 27.22
C ASN A 463 11.38 6.95 27.40
N GLY A 464 10.45 6.52 28.26
CA GLY A 464 9.11 7.11 28.28
C GLY A 464 8.31 6.63 27.07
N SER A 465 7.76 7.54 26.28
CA SER A 465 7.03 7.25 25.03
C SER A 465 7.92 7.17 23.79
N ASP A 466 9.21 7.48 23.91
CA ASP A 466 10.15 7.51 22.80
C ASP A 466 10.98 6.23 22.72
N LEU A 467 11.16 5.68 21.52
CA LEU A 467 11.97 4.49 21.26
C LEU A 467 13.36 4.89 20.77
N GLU A 468 14.41 4.51 21.51
CA GLU A 468 15.81 4.68 21.05
C GLU A 468 16.36 3.37 20.47
N VAL A 469 16.79 3.43 19.22
CA VAL A 469 17.43 2.32 18.50
C VAL A 469 18.88 2.67 18.17
N LYS A 470 19.80 1.75 18.44
CA LYS A 470 21.23 1.86 18.09
C LYS A 470 21.69 0.67 17.26
N ILE A 471 22.31 0.97 16.13
CA ILE A 471 22.76 -0.02 15.17
C ILE A 471 24.22 0.25 14.79
N SER A 472 25.03 -0.80 14.67
CA SER A 472 26.39 -0.66 14.16
C SER A 472 26.79 -1.73 13.15
N SER A 473 27.73 -1.38 12.27
CA SER A 473 28.37 -2.29 11.31
C SER A 473 29.87 -1.98 11.21
N ASN A 474 30.69 -2.94 10.77
CA ASN A 474 32.11 -2.73 10.50
C ASN A 474 32.61 -3.65 9.39
N LEU A 475 32.73 -3.10 8.18
CA LEU A 475 32.94 -3.84 6.94
C LEU A 475 33.73 -3.02 5.92
N SER A 476 34.16 -3.65 4.83
CA SER A 476 34.55 -2.90 3.63
C SER A 476 33.32 -2.13 3.10
N VAL A 477 33.51 -1.06 2.31
CA VAL A 477 32.37 -0.31 1.76
C VAL A 477 31.51 -1.19 0.85
N ASP A 478 32.11 -2.07 0.05
CA ASP A 478 31.39 -2.95 -0.88
C ASP A 478 30.57 -4.00 -0.13
N ASP A 479 31.15 -4.61 0.92
CA ASP A 479 30.43 -5.58 1.75
C ASP A 479 29.33 -4.92 2.58
N ASP A 480 29.56 -3.69 3.07
CA ASP A 480 28.53 -2.91 3.79
C ASP A 480 27.36 -2.55 2.88
N THR A 481 27.64 -2.08 1.65
CA THR A 481 26.61 -1.79 0.64
C THR A 481 25.74 -3.01 0.37
N LYS A 482 26.35 -4.14 -0.03
CA LYS A 482 25.61 -5.37 -0.33
C LYS A 482 24.81 -5.88 0.87
N MET A 483 25.40 -5.84 2.06
CA MET A 483 24.73 -6.29 3.28
C MET A 483 23.50 -5.45 3.60
N TRP A 484 23.56 -4.12 3.43
CA TRP A 484 22.40 -3.25 3.65
C TRP A 484 21.35 -3.39 2.54
N GLU A 485 21.77 -3.54 1.28
CA GLU A 485 20.88 -3.86 0.16
C GLU A 485 20.12 -5.17 0.42
N ASP A 486 20.81 -6.24 0.81
CA ASP A 486 20.20 -7.54 1.12
C ASP A 486 19.23 -7.45 2.32
N ALA A 487 19.60 -6.68 3.34
CA ALA A 487 18.81 -6.56 4.58
C ALA A 487 17.57 -5.67 4.43
N THR A 488 17.60 -4.69 3.53
CA THR A 488 16.57 -3.62 3.45
C THR A 488 15.86 -3.55 2.11
N GLY A 489 16.38 -4.15 1.05
CA GLY A 489 15.79 -4.04 -0.30
C GLY A 489 16.01 -2.68 -0.98
N TYR A 490 16.78 -1.76 -0.38
CA TYR A 490 17.16 -0.49 -1.02
C TYR A 490 18.47 -0.62 -1.79
N SER A 491 18.43 -0.42 -3.11
CA SER A 491 19.64 -0.35 -3.98
C SER A 491 20.47 0.91 -3.70
N ARG A 492 21.80 0.83 -3.79
CA ARG A 492 22.69 1.98 -3.53
C ARG A 492 23.57 2.28 -4.73
N ASP A 493 23.12 3.19 -5.58
CA ASP A 493 23.73 3.42 -6.90
C ASP A 493 25.09 4.14 -6.86
N SER A 494 25.39 4.89 -5.80
CA SER A 494 26.54 5.81 -5.79
C SER A 494 27.51 5.72 -4.60
N THR A 495 27.38 4.69 -3.74
CA THR A 495 28.24 4.52 -2.55
C THR A 495 29.63 3.98 -2.90
N ASN A 496 30.71 4.67 -2.48
CA ASN A 496 32.09 4.23 -2.74
C ASN A 496 33.10 4.84 -1.75
N LEU A 497 34.19 4.11 -1.48
CA LEU A 497 35.36 4.56 -0.74
C LEU A 497 36.66 4.18 -1.48
N ASP A 498 37.39 5.19 -1.94
CA ASP A 498 38.74 5.04 -2.49
C ASP A 498 39.78 5.70 -1.56
N ILE A 499 40.87 4.95 -1.29
CA ILE A 499 42.00 5.40 -0.47
C ILE A 499 43.29 4.98 -1.18
N ASP A 500 44.07 5.97 -1.62
CA ASP A 500 45.27 5.76 -2.44
C ASP A 500 46.36 4.90 -1.78
N LYS A 501 46.45 4.91 -0.45
CA LYS A 501 47.43 4.13 0.35
C LYS A 501 46.79 3.68 1.66
N LYS A 502 46.49 2.39 1.81
CA LYS A 502 45.86 1.81 3.02
C LYS A 502 46.91 1.42 4.09
N GLY A 503 46.60 1.64 5.37
CA GLY A 503 47.42 1.20 6.51
C GLY A 503 47.60 2.23 7.64
N TYR A 504 47.84 1.74 8.86
CA TYR A 504 47.95 2.57 10.08
C TYR A 504 49.16 3.50 10.15
N PHE A 505 50.19 3.27 9.32
CA PHE A 505 51.46 4.02 9.35
C PHE A 505 51.70 4.92 8.13
N VAL A 506 50.70 5.04 7.24
CA VAL A 506 50.76 5.91 6.06
C VAL A 506 50.67 7.36 6.50
N SER A 507 51.65 8.21 6.15
CA SER A 507 51.69 9.61 6.61
C SER A 507 50.58 10.49 6.03
N LYS A 508 50.18 10.22 4.79
CA LYS A 508 49.18 11.00 4.05
C LYS A 508 48.37 10.07 3.14
N GLN A 509 47.05 10.20 3.20
CA GLN A 509 46.10 9.42 2.40
C GLN A 509 45.17 10.37 1.66
N ASN A 510 45.01 10.18 0.35
CA ASN A 510 43.93 10.80 -0.41
C ASN A 510 42.68 9.92 -0.25
N ILE A 511 41.55 10.55 0.05
CA ILE A 511 40.28 9.87 0.29
C ILE A 511 39.24 10.44 -0.67
N LYS A 512 38.55 9.55 -1.37
CA LYS A 512 37.31 9.86 -2.10
C LYS A 512 36.20 9.00 -1.48
N PHE A 513 35.16 9.64 -0.97
CA PHE A 513 34.06 8.95 -0.31
C PHE A 513 32.73 9.51 -0.79
N THR A 514 31.82 8.64 -1.21
CA THR A 514 30.41 8.96 -1.47
C THR A 514 29.56 7.97 -0.69
N ASP A 515 28.48 8.42 -0.04
CA ASP A 515 27.62 7.55 0.78
C ASP A 515 26.14 7.77 0.48
N ASP A 516 25.57 6.89 -0.34
CA ASP A 516 24.18 6.96 -0.74
C ASP A 516 23.34 6.07 0.17
N PHE A 517 23.20 6.47 1.44
CA PHE A 517 22.50 5.67 2.44
C PHE A 517 21.04 6.09 2.52
N HIS A 518 20.12 5.16 2.22
CA HIS A 518 18.68 5.40 2.28
C HIS A 518 18.22 5.66 3.72
N HIS A 519 17.83 6.92 3.99
CA HIS A 519 17.32 7.34 5.28
C HIS A 519 15.84 7.02 5.44
N GLU A 520 15.13 6.82 4.32
CA GLU A 520 13.71 6.42 4.25
C GLU A 520 13.44 5.11 5.00
N LEU A 521 14.46 4.27 5.17
CA LEU A 521 14.43 3.10 6.04
C LEU A 521 13.89 3.41 7.44
N PHE A 522 14.19 4.61 7.97
CA PHE A 522 13.77 5.03 9.30
C PHE A 522 12.54 5.94 9.26
N THR A 523 12.50 6.89 8.33
CA THR A 523 11.37 7.78 8.09
C THR A 523 11.58 8.55 6.79
N ALA A 524 10.51 8.86 6.07
CA ALA A 524 10.53 9.77 4.92
C ALA A 524 10.15 11.22 5.31
N GLY A 525 9.57 11.42 6.50
CA GLY A 525 9.14 12.73 7.00
C GLY A 525 10.24 13.52 7.69
N ASP A 526 9.80 14.53 8.45
CA ASP A 526 10.68 15.43 9.19
C ASP A 526 11.41 14.79 10.38
N VAL A 527 12.68 15.20 10.54
CA VAL A 527 13.53 14.86 11.69
C VAL A 527 13.88 16.10 12.49
N GLU A 528 13.44 16.17 13.76
CA GLU A 528 13.64 17.35 14.62
C GLU A 528 15.14 17.68 14.83
N SER A 529 15.99 16.66 15.03
CA SER A 529 17.45 16.83 15.21
C SER A 529 18.25 15.85 14.33
N TYR A 530 18.91 16.37 13.30
CA TYR A 530 19.72 15.59 12.35
C TYR A 530 21.22 15.77 12.56
N GLU A 531 21.99 14.67 12.63
CA GLU A 531 23.46 14.67 12.54
C GLU A 531 23.96 13.50 11.67
N TYR A 532 24.61 13.81 10.55
CA TYR A 532 25.42 12.84 9.81
C TYR A 532 26.90 13.23 9.89
N ARG A 533 27.79 12.28 10.20
CA ARG A 533 29.22 12.56 10.41
C ARG A 533 30.09 11.49 9.78
N VAL A 534 31.02 11.91 8.92
CA VAL A 534 32.13 11.08 8.45
C VAL A 534 33.38 11.40 9.27
N LYS A 535 33.76 10.51 10.18
CA LYS A 535 35.00 10.60 10.95
C LYS A 535 36.19 10.22 10.10
N ASN A 536 37.32 10.86 10.39
CA ASN A 536 38.58 10.60 9.70
C ASN A 536 38.50 10.77 8.17
N ALA A 537 37.59 11.62 7.69
CA ALA A 537 37.49 12.03 6.30
C ALA A 537 38.73 12.83 5.86
N GLY A 538 39.43 13.50 6.78
CA GLY A 538 40.56 14.38 6.46
C GLY A 538 40.12 15.80 6.15
N LYS A 539 40.95 16.57 5.45
CA LYS A 539 40.67 17.95 5.06
C LYS A 539 40.36 18.06 3.57
N PRO A 540 39.41 18.90 3.14
CA PRO A 540 39.02 19.01 1.74
C PRO A 540 40.18 19.55 0.88
N ILE A 541 40.34 19.02 -0.33
CA ILE A 541 41.40 19.44 -1.26
C ILE A 541 41.10 20.82 -1.85
N ARG A 542 39.82 21.14 -2.07
CA ARG A 542 39.33 22.43 -2.59
C ARG A 542 37.99 22.77 -1.92
N LYS A 543 37.61 24.06 -1.91
CA LYS A 543 36.29 24.50 -1.40
C LYS A 543 35.11 23.84 -2.12
N SER A 544 35.26 23.50 -3.39
CA SER A 544 34.28 22.75 -4.20
C SER A 544 34.45 21.23 -4.12
N GLY A 545 35.33 20.73 -3.24
CA GLY A 545 35.71 19.32 -3.14
C GLY A 545 34.83 18.49 -2.20
N TYR A 546 33.73 19.06 -1.73
CA TYR A 546 32.67 18.38 -0.98
C TYR A 546 31.33 19.04 -1.37
N ILE A 547 30.24 18.25 -1.32
CA ILE A 547 28.84 18.58 -1.67
C ILE A 547 28.56 20.03 -2.13
N SER A 548 28.09 20.21 -3.37
CA SER A 548 27.42 21.44 -3.81
C SER A 548 25.90 21.22 -3.85
N GLY A 549 25.21 21.58 -2.77
CA GLY A 549 23.76 21.46 -2.64
C GLY A 549 23.38 21.47 -1.16
N GLY A 550 22.49 22.39 -0.76
CA GLY A 550 21.97 22.42 0.61
C GLY A 550 21.19 21.14 0.90
N PHE A 551 21.39 20.59 2.09
CA PHE A 551 20.36 19.82 2.76
C PHE A 551 19.35 20.86 3.25
N ASP A 552 18.07 20.70 2.93
CA ASP A 552 17.07 21.63 3.45
C ASP A 552 17.14 21.61 4.98
N SER A 553 17.26 22.80 5.57
CA SER A 553 17.42 22.98 7.03
C SER A 553 18.67 22.33 7.67
N ALA A 554 19.71 21.96 6.90
CA ALA A 554 20.97 21.40 7.43
C ALA A 554 22.25 22.06 6.88
N GLU A 555 23.26 22.22 7.75
CA GLU A 555 24.57 22.79 7.44
C GLU A 555 25.64 21.69 7.36
N ALA A 556 26.38 21.66 6.24
CA ALA A 556 27.50 20.75 6.01
C ALA A 556 28.86 21.46 6.15
N LYS A 557 29.74 20.98 7.04
CA LYS A 557 31.08 21.56 7.26
C LYS A 557 32.12 20.55 7.72
N PHE A 558 33.38 20.88 7.48
CA PHE A 558 34.50 20.18 8.12
C PHE A 558 34.75 20.69 9.53
N SER A 559 34.94 19.75 10.46
CA SER A 559 35.38 20.00 11.84
C SER A 559 36.62 19.17 12.12
N GLY A 560 37.80 19.79 11.97
CA GLY A 560 39.08 19.07 12.07
C GLY A 560 39.29 18.10 10.90
N ASN A 561 39.36 16.80 11.19
CA ASN A 561 39.45 15.73 10.18
C ASN A 561 38.08 15.06 9.93
N ASP A 562 37.01 15.57 10.54
CA ASP A 562 35.66 15.04 10.35
C ASP A 562 34.88 15.92 9.39
N PHE A 563 34.01 15.29 8.61
CA PHE A 563 32.96 15.97 7.88
C PHE A 563 31.64 15.80 8.64
N VAL A 564 30.88 16.89 8.81
CA VAL A 564 29.70 16.93 9.68
C VAL A 564 28.58 17.67 8.96
N ILE A 565 27.40 17.04 8.92
CA ILE A 565 26.14 17.64 8.49
C ILE A 565 25.23 17.69 9.72
N LYS A 566 24.66 18.85 10.03
CA LYS A 566 23.74 19.03 11.15
C LYS A 566 22.59 19.95 10.77
N GLY A 567 21.39 19.63 11.20
CA GLY A 567 20.19 20.45 10.97
C GLY A 567 19.12 20.20 12.01
N GLU A 568 18.12 21.07 11.99
CA GLU A 568 16.89 20.95 12.78
C GLU A 568 15.71 20.92 11.81
N ASN A 569 14.72 20.06 12.07
CA ASN A 569 13.55 19.84 11.18
C ASN A 569 13.97 19.58 9.72
N VAL A 570 14.80 18.54 9.54
CA VAL A 570 15.29 18.13 8.23
C VAL A 570 14.32 17.14 7.61
N VAL A 571 13.80 17.47 6.43
CA VAL A 571 12.95 16.58 5.63
C VAL A 571 13.82 15.46 5.04
N MET A 572 13.59 14.21 5.42
CA MET A 572 14.45 13.09 5.00
C MET A 572 14.30 12.73 3.52
N SER A 573 13.13 12.93 2.92
CA SER A 573 12.88 12.68 1.49
C SER A 573 13.64 13.61 0.53
N HIS A 574 14.21 14.72 1.02
CA HIS A 574 15.02 15.66 0.23
C HIS A 574 16.53 15.39 0.31
N TYR A 575 16.92 14.19 0.76
CA TYR A 575 18.31 13.82 1.02
C TYR A 575 19.23 13.95 -0.21
N LYS A 576 20.49 14.33 0.04
CA LYS A 576 21.59 14.32 -0.94
C LYS A 576 22.77 13.54 -0.40
N ALA A 577 23.26 12.58 -1.19
CA ALA A 577 24.43 11.78 -0.81
C ALA A 577 25.68 12.66 -0.58
N PRO A 578 26.34 12.58 0.59
CA PRO A 578 27.60 13.26 0.82
C PRO A 578 28.69 12.70 -0.08
N SER A 579 29.32 13.58 -0.86
CA SER A 579 30.52 13.27 -1.63
C SER A 579 31.69 14.13 -1.16
N ILE A 580 32.81 13.49 -0.85
CA ILE A 580 33.98 14.08 -0.21
C ILE A 580 35.24 13.71 -0.98
N VAL A 581 36.05 14.72 -1.31
CA VAL A 581 37.42 14.54 -1.80
C VAL A 581 38.39 15.29 -0.90
N SER A 582 39.22 14.53 -0.19
CA SER A 582 39.96 15.03 0.96
C SER A 582 41.33 14.36 1.13
N VAL A 583 42.12 14.93 2.03
CA VAL A 583 43.42 14.42 2.43
C VAL A 583 43.44 14.23 3.93
N ARG A 584 43.69 13.00 4.36
CA ARG A 584 43.95 12.67 5.76
C ARG A 584 45.46 12.66 6.03
N THR A 585 45.88 13.42 7.02
CA THR A 585 47.25 13.32 7.58
C THR A 585 47.21 12.50 8.85
N ASN A 586 47.98 11.41 8.87
CA ASN A 586 48.02 10.49 10.01
C ASN A 586 49.21 10.83 10.91
N TYR A 587 48.93 11.34 12.11
CA TYR A 587 49.95 11.69 13.09
C TYR A 587 50.39 10.50 13.97
N ILE A 588 49.76 9.32 13.83
CA ILE A 588 50.05 8.14 14.67
C ILE A 588 51.52 7.73 14.60
N LYS A 589 52.13 7.76 13.40
CA LYS A 589 53.57 7.47 13.25
C LYS A 589 54.42 8.44 14.08
N TYR A 590 54.07 9.72 14.12
CA TYR A 590 54.80 10.73 14.89
C TYR A 590 54.59 10.54 16.39
N ILE A 591 53.35 10.24 16.82
CA ILE A 591 53.03 9.95 18.23
C ILE A 591 53.83 8.73 18.71
N ILE A 592 53.86 7.64 17.93
CA ILE A 592 54.63 6.42 18.27
C ILE A 592 56.12 6.74 18.34
N LEU A 593 56.67 7.47 17.37
CA LEU A 593 58.08 7.90 17.38
C LEU A 593 58.40 8.75 18.62
N THR A 594 57.50 9.66 19.02
CA THR A 594 57.65 10.45 20.23
C THR A 594 57.62 9.59 21.49
N ILE A 595 56.68 8.63 21.60
CA ILE A 595 56.62 7.69 22.73
C ILE A 595 57.90 6.85 22.82
N VAL A 596 58.38 6.33 21.69
CA VAL A 596 59.64 5.56 21.63
C VAL A 596 60.82 6.43 22.04
N ALA A 597 60.90 7.68 21.58
CA ALA A 597 61.96 8.62 21.96
C ALA A 597 61.93 8.94 23.46
N VAL A 598 60.76 9.24 24.02
CA VAL A 598 60.58 9.49 25.46
C VAL A 598 60.96 8.25 26.28
N THR A 599 60.57 7.06 25.84
CA THR A 599 60.92 5.80 26.50
C THR A 599 62.43 5.53 26.45
N ALA A 600 63.08 5.79 25.31
CA ALA A 600 64.53 5.65 25.17
C ALA A 600 65.29 6.64 26.06
N ILE A 601 64.83 7.90 26.14
CA ILE A 601 65.39 8.92 27.04
C ILE A 601 65.23 8.46 28.51
N PHE A 602 64.07 7.92 28.87
CA PHE A 602 63.83 7.38 30.21
C PHE A 602 64.76 6.21 30.54
N ILE A 603 64.95 5.26 29.61
CA ILE A 603 65.89 4.14 29.77
C ILE A 603 67.34 4.65 29.95
N ILE A 604 67.77 5.62 29.14
CA ILE A 604 69.11 6.22 29.26
C ILE A 604 69.28 6.91 30.62
N ALA A 605 68.26 7.65 31.08
CA ALA A 605 68.29 8.29 32.40
C ALA A 605 68.39 7.24 33.53
N VAL A 606 67.65 6.14 33.45
CA VAL A 606 67.74 5.02 34.41
C VAL A 606 69.12 4.37 34.38
N LEU A 607 69.70 4.13 33.20
CA LEU A 607 71.05 3.57 33.05
C LEU A 607 72.12 4.50 33.61
N LEU A 608 72.00 5.82 33.41
CA LEU A 608 72.89 6.83 33.99
C LEU A 608 72.78 6.84 35.53
N VAL A 609 71.58 6.75 36.08
CA VAL A 609 71.37 6.63 37.54
C VAL A 609 72.00 5.33 38.09
N ILE A 610 71.88 4.21 37.36
CA ILE A 610 72.52 2.95 37.72
C ILE A 610 74.05 3.05 37.65
N GLN A 611 74.61 3.72 36.64
CA GLN A 611 76.06 3.95 36.53
C GLN A 611 76.59 4.87 37.62
N ILE A 612 75.87 5.94 37.97
CA ILE A 612 76.22 6.82 39.10
C ILE A 612 76.15 6.06 40.43
N LYS A 613 75.18 5.15 40.61
CA LYS A 613 75.15 4.24 41.78
C LYS A 613 76.31 3.24 41.77
N LYS A 614 76.73 2.72 40.61
CA LYS A 614 77.89 1.81 40.49
C LYS A 614 79.23 2.53 40.70
N SER A 615 79.40 3.78 40.27
CA SER A 615 80.62 4.56 40.51
C SER A 615 80.79 4.90 41.99
N LYS A 616 79.70 5.25 42.69
CA LYS A 616 79.70 5.41 44.16
C LYS A 616 80.05 4.12 44.91
N LYS A 617 79.78 2.94 44.35
CA LYS A 617 80.16 1.64 44.94
C LYS A 617 81.62 1.24 44.70
N LYS A 618 82.29 1.77 43.67
CA LYS A 618 83.73 1.52 43.41
C LYS A 618 84.67 2.43 44.23
N VAL A 619 84.19 3.57 44.73
CA VAL A 619 84.98 4.48 45.58
C VAL A 619 84.99 4.05 47.06
N ALA A 620 84.18 3.06 47.46
CA ALA A 620 84.05 2.61 48.85
C ALA A 620 84.95 1.40 49.24
N LYS A 621 85.88 0.95 48.38
CA LYS A 621 86.81 -0.17 48.68
C LYS A 621 88.22 0.07 48.13
N SER A 622 88.95 1.00 48.72
CA SER A 622 90.39 0.89 49.03
C SER A 622 90.80 2.13 49.81
N GLY A 623 91.10 1.96 51.10
CA GLY A 623 91.33 3.06 52.02
C GLY A 623 92.72 3.68 51.94
N ASN A 624 92.78 4.91 52.47
CA ASN A 624 93.87 5.61 53.16
C ASN A 624 95.28 5.63 52.53
N SER A 625 95.76 6.81 52.15
CA SER A 625 96.50 7.67 53.10
C SER A 625 97.02 8.97 52.45
N VAL A 626 97.16 9.97 53.31
CA VAL A 626 97.95 11.23 53.19
C VAL A 626 97.37 12.35 52.32
N TYR A 627 96.81 13.34 53.02
CA TYR A 627 96.55 14.69 52.59
C TYR A 627 97.84 15.39 52.16
N ASN A 628 97.84 16.03 50.97
CA ASN A 628 98.54 17.28 50.74
C ASN A 628 97.73 18.14 49.78
N ASN A 629 97.34 19.30 50.29
CA ASN A 629 96.49 20.28 49.66
C ASN A 629 97.42 21.30 48.96
N THR A 630 97.38 21.40 47.64
CA THR A 630 98.02 22.51 46.93
C THR A 630 96.98 23.22 46.09
N GLN A 631 96.37 24.21 46.73
CA GLN A 631 95.56 25.26 46.14
C GLN A 631 96.50 26.13 45.30
N ALA A 632 96.28 26.20 43.99
CA ALA A 632 97.03 27.09 43.12
C ALA A 632 96.50 28.53 43.33
N ASP A 633 97.25 29.33 44.07
CA ASP A 633 96.93 30.74 44.31
C ASP A 633 97.00 31.53 43.00
N ALA A 634 95.99 32.34 42.75
CA ALA A 634 95.97 33.27 41.64
C ALA A 634 96.28 34.68 42.14
N VAL A 635 97.15 35.40 41.45
CA VAL A 635 97.59 36.76 41.82
C VAL A 635 96.92 37.77 40.91
N PHE A 636 96.36 38.83 41.49
CA PHE A 636 95.69 39.90 40.75
C PHE A 636 96.67 41.05 40.52
N CYS A 637 96.69 41.61 39.29
CA CYS A 637 97.57 42.72 38.97
C CYS A 637 97.15 43.98 39.77
N PRO A 638 98.05 44.63 40.53
CA PRO A 638 97.70 45.82 41.31
C PRO A 638 97.40 47.06 40.45
N HIS A 639 97.74 47.03 39.16
CA HIS A 639 97.53 48.17 38.26
C HIS A 639 96.21 48.13 37.49
N CYS A 640 95.70 46.95 37.13
CA CYS A 640 94.47 46.82 36.33
C CYS A 640 93.48 45.77 36.86
N GLY A 641 93.82 45.03 37.91
CA GLY A 641 92.92 44.04 38.52
C GLY A 641 92.77 42.72 37.76
N THR A 642 93.49 42.50 36.66
CA THR A 642 93.43 41.25 35.90
C THR A 642 94.03 40.09 36.70
N LYS A 643 93.39 38.92 36.66
CA LYS A 643 93.84 37.67 37.30
C LYS A 643 94.97 37.03 36.48
N ASN A 644 96.11 36.73 37.11
CA ASN A 644 97.27 36.07 36.52
C ASN A 644 97.65 34.83 37.35
N LYS A 645 98.49 33.95 36.80
CA LYS A 645 99.01 32.78 37.52
C LYS A 645 100.08 33.23 38.52
N SER A 646 100.29 32.48 39.59
CA SER A 646 101.24 32.84 40.65
C SER A 646 102.70 32.95 40.20
N ASP A 647 103.05 32.43 39.03
CA ASP A 647 104.38 32.45 38.41
C ASP A 647 104.56 33.52 37.33
N ASP A 648 103.52 34.31 37.01
CA ASP A 648 103.59 35.36 36.00
C ASP A 648 104.33 36.62 36.54
N LYS A 649 105.49 36.95 35.95
CA LYS A 649 106.24 38.18 36.28
C LYS A 649 105.61 39.46 35.73
N PHE A 650 104.81 39.38 34.67
CA PHE A 650 104.17 40.53 34.04
C PHE A 650 102.70 40.26 33.79
N CYS A 651 101.87 41.29 33.90
CA CYS A 651 100.45 41.16 33.68
C CYS A 651 100.13 40.87 32.21
N SER A 652 99.40 39.78 31.98
CA SER A 652 98.91 39.34 30.66
C SER A 652 98.08 40.39 29.91
N SER A 653 97.52 41.37 30.62
CA SER A 653 96.65 42.40 30.03
C SER A 653 97.34 43.75 29.82
N CYS A 654 98.19 44.20 30.76
CA CYS A 654 98.78 45.54 30.70
C CYS A 654 100.31 45.56 30.60
N GLY A 655 100.97 44.40 30.64
CA GLY A 655 102.43 44.26 30.47
C GLY A 655 103.28 44.81 31.61
N LYS A 656 102.68 45.34 32.69
CA LYS A 656 103.41 45.81 33.89
C LYS A 656 103.79 44.65 34.80
N GLU A 657 104.89 44.80 35.52
CA GLU A 657 105.42 43.77 36.44
C GLU A 657 104.44 43.48 37.57
N ILE A 658 104.29 42.20 37.90
CA ILE A 658 103.49 41.68 39.03
C ILE A 658 104.50 41.22 40.08
N SER A 659 105.08 42.17 40.82
CA SER A 659 105.94 41.91 41.97
C SER A 659 105.49 42.69 43.19
#